data_AF-A0A2D8WYV5-F1
#
_entry.id   AF-A0A2D8WYV5-F1
#
_cell.length_a   1.000
_cell.length_b   1.000
_cell.length_c   1.000
_cell.angle_alpha   90.00
_cell.angle_beta   90.00
_cell.angle_gamma   90.00
#
_symmetry.space_group_name_H-M   'P 1'
#
loop_
_entity.id
_entity.type
_entity.pdbx_description
1 polymer ?
#
loop_
_entity_poly.entity_id
_entity_poly.type
_entity_poly.pdbx_seq_one_letter_code
_entity_poly.pdbx_strand_id
1 'polypeptide(L)'
;MQTEPRKIAIIGGGVGAVTAAYAITQLPDWQDRYQITFYQIGWRLGGKGASGRNAARGQRIEEHGLHIWAGFYDNGFRLMRDCYETLNRTGLRSPDAPLGTLDKAFRGLNHFLLADEVTQADGTRSLRPWRIDFPEIAGQPGEGGLLPTPFGYFKALLQAVAGFLDGRVGATPQEIPARFQAEFARRALPLAAASPLHHLRSYAATLRDNAFDHTTSQTLYLAALVRHAQIWHATADLGGGDTARRIGYLVSLSLAFCRGAIDNGLFREGFDAIDDQEISTWLLQCGASREAVYSAVFRGCYDYAFGYPGGVTDDREVGAGTAIRGLLRLAFTYKGALFYKMQAGMGDTVFAPYYQVLKSRGVRFRYFNAATNLALAPDGNAVVAIDMVEQAEVLSGDYEPLVDVRGLPCWPSEPDWSQLRDGAALKAEGVDFESEKSVPSGRAYRLEQGRDFDLVILGASLGSLHYLTPELAAASTRWNAMLKNLPTVATQAAQFWCTKTPEELGWNALVAAHNSGDQGDLRTVITSFAEPLDTWADMSDLLTREDWPADGPTAIAYFCSPAQDAGTGPDRWPDAVRNWADAELTRLWPGAGKAGKFDASILYADGARTPDDKFAGQYFRQNFYGSERYVLSVPNTVQYRLPPDGSGFENLYLAGDWTRCGINAGCVEAATISGLMAARGLTGADFKIVGEGDLAPDAGPTDATKLSSPYAQSAPWPLTPVYGTGQIDGWFSFHAVDARALEAVLPDGMSLHPQTLTPEGQHPVAILANQQVGVRASILPKIMGYRNYCEAIIAINFVQVEGHEGVFSYLPNLYLTNNWARLAGIWWYGYNKRMGRLQMGNGHYSVAATDGRPIWSGRYQQKDFARPLTHSPDCGLVQSLAEQIVVSEGKFSRWQFSSFDFNLTSAYVAGVSARIDVTDAALANIPQGSMTAQPLAMGAVQENGLHKLPGAFRIWTSWTLSNPLDNSRIAQLEGERTKLP
;
A
#
# COMPACT_ATOMS: atom_id res chain seq x y z
N MET A 1 18.35 -20.65 -29.12
CA MET A 1 19.12 -20.76 -27.86
C MET A 1 18.16 -20.44 -26.74
N GLN A 2 17.85 -21.40 -25.87
CA GLN A 2 17.10 -21.10 -24.64
C GLN A 2 18.04 -20.34 -23.71
N THR A 3 17.70 -19.09 -23.40
CA THR A 3 18.41 -18.28 -22.39
C THR A 3 18.24 -18.93 -21.02
N GLU A 4 19.29 -19.00 -20.21
CA GLU A 4 19.17 -19.53 -18.84
C GLU A 4 18.10 -18.72 -18.04
N PRO A 5 17.29 -19.38 -17.20
CA PRO A 5 16.33 -18.71 -16.34
C PRO A 5 16.99 -17.71 -15.39
N ARG A 6 16.40 -16.52 -15.21
CA ARG A 6 16.90 -15.52 -14.26
C ARG A 6 16.72 -15.97 -12.82
N LYS A 7 17.74 -15.85 -11.99
CA LYS A 7 17.71 -16.25 -10.58
C LYS A 7 17.13 -15.12 -9.73
N ILE A 8 16.13 -15.43 -8.91
CA ILE A 8 15.51 -14.50 -7.96
C ILE A 8 15.88 -14.92 -6.54
N ALA A 9 16.60 -14.06 -5.82
CA ALA A 9 16.83 -14.19 -4.39
C ALA A 9 15.74 -13.43 -3.62
N ILE A 10 15.01 -14.12 -2.76
CA ILE A 10 14.00 -13.52 -1.89
C ILE A 10 14.53 -13.52 -0.45
N ILE A 11 14.70 -12.34 0.14
CA ILE A 11 15.21 -12.18 1.51
C ILE A 11 14.03 -11.96 2.46
N GLY A 12 13.74 -12.96 3.30
CA GLY A 12 12.61 -12.96 4.23
C GLY A 12 11.33 -13.60 3.68
N GLY A 13 10.65 -14.37 4.54
CA GLY A 13 9.49 -15.21 4.20
C GLY A 13 8.13 -14.70 4.72
N GLY A 14 7.93 -13.38 4.84
CA GLY A 14 6.65 -12.79 5.25
C GLY A 14 5.58 -12.78 4.14
N VAL A 15 4.36 -12.31 4.46
CA VAL A 15 3.19 -12.30 3.56
C VAL A 15 3.50 -11.70 2.18
N GLY A 16 4.18 -10.55 2.13
CA GLY A 16 4.49 -9.90 0.86
C GLY A 16 5.41 -10.72 -0.03
N ALA A 17 6.45 -11.32 0.55
CA ALA A 17 7.42 -12.14 -0.17
C ALA A 17 6.78 -13.43 -0.72
N VAL A 18 6.01 -14.15 0.11
CA VAL A 18 5.31 -15.37 -0.34
C VAL A 18 4.26 -15.05 -1.39
N THR A 19 3.58 -13.91 -1.28
CA THR A 19 2.62 -13.44 -2.27
C THR A 19 3.30 -13.14 -3.61
N ALA A 20 4.45 -12.45 -3.60
CA ALA A 20 5.19 -12.14 -4.82
C ALA A 20 5.63 -13.42 -5.54
N ALA A 21 6.22 -14.37 -4.81
CA ALA A 21 6.61 -15.66 -5.38
C ALA A 21 5.39 -16.45 -5.89
N TYR A 22 4.27 -16.45 -5.15
CA TYR A 22 3.06 -17.13 -5.57
C TYR A 22 2.51 -16.56 -6.88
N ALA A 23 2.43 -15.23 -7.00
CA ALA A 23 1.99 -14.55 -8.21
C ALA A 23 2.91 -14.81 -9.41
N ILE A 24 4.24 -14.75 -9.22
CA ILE A 24 5.21 -15.06 -10.28
C ILE A 24 5.02 -16.51 -10.78
N THR A 25 4.82 -17.46 -9.86
CA THR A 25 4.64 -18.87 -10.21
C THR A 25 3.25 -19.23 -10.75
N GLN A 26 2.34 -18.25 -10.86
CA GLN A 26 1.08 -18.38 -11.59
C GLN A 26 1.23 -18.05 -13.09
N LEU A 27 2.33 -17.41 -13.50
CA LEU A 27 2.57 -17.11 -14.91
C LEU A 27 2.81 -18.41 -15.70
N PRO A 28 2.33 -18.49 -16.95
CA PRO A 28 2.70 -19.59 -17.84
C PRO A 28 4.22 -19.55 -18.08
N ASP A 29 4.83 -20.73 -18.14
CA ASP A 29 6.25 -20.93 -18.45
C ASP A 29 7.20 -20.16 -17.52
N TRP A 30 6.79 -19.88 -16.28
CA TRP A 30 7.62 -19.12 -15.34
C TRP A 30 8.94 -19.85 -15.05
N GLN A 31 8.97 -21.18 -15.06
CA GLN A 31 10.17 -21.99 -14.84
C GLN A 31 11.23 -21.77 -15.93
N ASP A 32 10.82 -21.49 -17.17
CA ASP A 32 11.74 -21.20 -18.27
C ASP A 32 12.35 -19.81 -18.13
N ARG A 33 11.70 -18.94 -17.34
CA ARG A 33 12.07 -17.53 -17.17
C ARG A 33 12.79 -17.26 -15.86
N TYR A 34 12.47 -18.01 -14.81
CA TYR A 34 12.90 -17.71 -13.44
C TYR A 34 13.24 -18.95 -12.61
N GLN A 35 14.26 -18.81 -11.77
CA GLN A 35 14.56 -19.72 -10.67
C GLN A 35 14.44 -18.97 -9.35
N ILE A 36 13.53 -19.37 -8.46
CA ILE A 36 13.22 -18.63 -7.24
C ILE A 36 13.80 -19.33 -6.01
N THR A 37 14.52 -18.59 -5.16
CA THR A 37 15.06 -19.08 -3.89
C THR A 37 14.75 -18.12 -2.75
N PHE A 38 14.08 -18.62 -1.71
CA PHE A 38 13.93 -17.92 -0.44
C PHE A 38 15.15 -18.14 0.46
N TYR A 39 15.66 -17.08 1.06
CA TYR A 39 16.62 -17.11 2.15
C TYR A 39 15.91 -16.63 3.42
N GLN A 40 15.81 -17.52 4.39
CA GLN A 40 15.05 -17.33 5.62
C GLN A 40 15.99 -17.45 6.83
N ILE A 41 15.88 -16.49 7.74
CA ILE A 41 16.77 -16.37 8.91
C ILE A 41 16.66 -17.60 9.84
N GLY A 42 15.44 -18.08 10.11
CA GLY A 42 15.16 -19.24 10.96
C GLY A 42 14.70 -20.48 10.19
N TRP A 43 13.90 -21.32 10.85
CA TRP A 43 13.42 -22.62 10.33
C TRP A 43 12.02 -22.56 9.69
N ARG A 44 11.35 -21.41 9.76
CA ARG A 44 9.97 -21.26 9.27
C ARG A 44 9.72 -19.96 8.50
N LEU A 45 8.68 -20.00 7.67
CA LEU A 45 8.13 -18.81 7.03
C LEU A 45 7.13 -18.13 7.97
N GLY A 46 6.75 -16.90 7.66
CA GLY A 46 5.69 -16.19 8.40
C GLY A 46 6.02 -14.74 8.70
N GLY A 47 7.27 -14.47 9.08
CA GLY A 47 7.64 -13.19 9.69
C GLY A 47 6.69 -12.88 10.85
N LYS A 48 6.10 -11.69 10.87
CA LYS A 48 5.09 -11.28 11.87
C LYS A 48 3.86 -12.18 11.95
N GLY A 49 3.56 -12.96 10.89
CA GLY A 49 2.46 -13.92 10.87
C GLY A 49 2.87 -15.35 11.25
N ALA A 50 4.07 -15.55 11.81
CA ALA A 50 4.54 -16.87 12.21
C ALA A 50 3.77 -17.39 13.44
N SER A 51 3.49 -18.69 13.44
CA SER A 51 2.95 -19.43 14.59
C SER A 51 3.71 -20.75 14.73
N GLY A 52 3.70 -21.36 15.91
CA GLY A 52 4.41 -22.61 16.18
C GLY A 52 3.59 -23.64 16.96
N ARG A 53 3.83 -24.93 16.69
CA ARG A 53 3.28 -26.06 17.45
C ARG A 53 4.25 -26.50 18.53
N ASN A 54 3.83 -26.36 19.79
CA ASN A 54 4.64 -26.79 20.92
C ASN A 54 4.37 -28.25 21.27
N ALA A 55 5.19 -29.15 20.72
CA ALA A 55 5.07 -30.58 20.94
C ALA A 55 5.20 -30.99 22.42
N ALA A 56 5.92 -30.23 23.24
CA ALA A 56 6.06 -30.49 24.67
C ALA A 56 4.83 -30.08 25.48
N ARG A 57 3.87 -29.37 24.88
CA ARG A 57 2.66 -28.85 25.54
C ARG A 57 1.43 -29.10 24.68
N GLY A 58 1.14 -30.38 24.42
CA GLY A 58 -0.08 -30.80 23.73
C GLY A 58 -0.24 -30.21 22.32
N GLN A 59 0.86 -30.00 21.60
CA GLN A 59 0.84 -29.38 20.25
C GLN A 59 0.10 -28.04 20.20
N ARG A 60 0.08 -27.31 21.33
CA ARG A 60 -0.62 -26.03 21.43
C ARG A 60 -0.04 -25.02 20.45
N ILE A 61 -0.90 -24.14 19.95
CA ILE A 61 -0.51 -23.12 18.98
C ILE A 61 0.03 -21.92 19.74
N GLU A 62 1.28 -21.57 19.49
CA GLU A 62 1.96 -20.41 20.06
C GLU A 62 2.14 -19.36 18.95
N GLU A 63 1.36 -18.27 19.04
CA GLU A 63 1.28 -17.23 18.01
C GLU A 63 2.29 -16.11 18.25
N HIS A 64 2.80 -15.53 17.15
CA HIS A 64 3.58 -14.31 17.22
C HIS A 64 2.76 -13.11 17.75
N GLY A 65 1.52 -13.01 17.28
CA GLY A 65 0.59 -11.91 17.55
C GLY A 65 -0.83 -12.34 17.19
N LEU A 66 -1.84 -11.62 17.69
CA LEU A 66 -3.23 -11.90 17.36
C LEU A 66 -3.49 -11.48 15.91
N HIS A 67 -3.87 -12.43 15.06
CA HIS A 67 -4.16 -12.19 13.66
C HIS A 67 -5.62 -12.53 13.34
N ILE A 68 -6.35 -11.54 12.83
CA ILE A 68 -7.70 -11.73 12.28
C ILE A 68 -7.79 -11.03 10.93
N TRP A 69 -8.38 -11.69 9.94
CA TRP A 69 -8.50 -11.13 8.60
C TRP A 69 -9.82 -10.37 8.48
N ALA A 70 -9.78 -9.14 7.98
CA ALA A 70 -11.00 -8.42 7.66
C ALA A 70 -11.58 -8.93 6.33
N GLY A 71 -12.90 -8.99 6.22
CA GLY A 71 -13.59 -9.46 5.01
C GLY A 71 -13.38 -8.58 3.79
N PHE A 72 -12.74 -7.41 3.94
CA PHE A 72 -12.33 -6.55 2.82
C PHE A 72 -10.94 -6.89 2.26
N TYR A 73 -10.24 -7.88 2.82
CA TYR A 73 -8.90 -8.31 2.36
C TYR A 73 -8.99 -9.05 1.02
N ASP A 74 -9.41 -8.33 -0.02
CA ASP A 74 -9.76 -8.87 -1.33
C ASP A 74 -8.58 -9.61 -1.97
N ASN A 75 -7.37 -9.06 -1.90
CA ASN A 75 -6.22 -9.69 -2.51
C ASN A 75 -5.78 -10.92 -1.72
N GLY A 76 -5.75 -10.83 -0.39
CA GLY A 76 -5.38 -11.94 0.50
C GLY A 76 -6.28 -13.16 0.29
N PHE A 77 -7.60 -12.97 0.39
CA PHE A 77 -8.56 -14.07 0.21
C PHE A 77 -8.58 -14.63 -1.21
N ARG A 78 -8.40 -13.79 -2.23
CA ARG A 78 -8.32 -14.25 -3.63
C ARG A 78 -7.17 -15.23 -3.82
N LEU A 79 -5.98 -14.88 -3.35
CA LEU A 79 -4.80 -15.73 -3.49
C LEU A 79 -4.89 -16.98 -2.60
N MET A 80 -5.40 -16.86 -1.38
CA MET A 80 -5.59 -18.04 -0.52
C MET A 80 -6.60 -19.02 -1.10
N ARG A 81 -7.69 -18.54 -1.71
CA ARG A 81 -8.64 -19.40 -2.42
C ARG A 81 -7.95 -20.18 -3.53
N ASP A 82 -7.22 -19.50 -4.42
CA ASP A 82 -6.46 -20.15 -5.50
C ASP A 82 -5.40 -21.14 -4.95
N CYS A 83 -4.79 -20.82 -3.81
CA CYS A 83 -3.83 -21.69 -3.13
C CYS A 83 -4.48 -22.98 -2.64
N TYR A 84 -5.60 -22.90 -1.92
CA TYR A 84 -6.35 -24.07 -1.48
C TYR A 84 -6.93 -24.90 -2.63
N GLU A 85 -7.46 -24.24 -3.67
CA GLU A 85 -7.91 -24.92 -4.89
C GLU A 85 -6.76 -25.62 -5.60
N THR A 86 -5.58 -25.00 -5.65
CA THR A 86 -4.37 -25.60 -6.22
C THR A 86 -3.93 -26.82 -5.41
N LEU A 87 -3.88 -26.73 -4.08
CA LEU A 87 -3.55 -27.88 -3.22
C LEU A 87 -4.43 -29.09 -3.52
N ASN A 88 -5.73 -28.86 -3.67
CA ASN A 88 -6.71 -29.91 -3.97
C ASN A 88 -6.52 -30.46 -5.39
N ARG A 89 -6.35 -29.59 -6.39
CA ARG A 89 -6.18 -29.98 -7.80
C ARG A 89 -4.89 -30.76 -8.04
N THR A 90 -3.81 -30.48 -7.31
CA THR A 90 -2.52 -31.16 -7.44
C THR A 90 -2.38 -32.37 -6.52
N GLY A 91 -3.36 -32.64 -5.65
CA GLY A 91 -3.32 -33.75 -4.69
C GLY A 91 -2.35 -33.54 -3.52
N LEU A 92 -1.85 -32.32 -3.31
CA LEU A 92 -0.98 -31.97 -2.17
C LEU A 92 -1.73 -31.97 -0.84
N ARG A 93 -3.05 -31.73 -0.88
CA ARG A 93 -3.96 -31.83 0.27
C ARG A 93 -5.32 -32.29 -0.23
N SER A 94 -5.98 -33.19 0.50
CA SER A 94 -7.35 -33.58 0.19
C SER A 94 -8.33 -32.48 0.64
N PRO A 95 -9.43 -32.21 -0.11
CA PRO A 95 -10.47 -31.31 0.36
C PRO A 95 -11.11 -31.80 1.67
N ASP A 96 -11.05 -33.10 1.97
CA ASP A 96 -11.55 -33.70 3.22
C ASP A 96 -10.58 -33.59 4.40
N ALA A 97 -9.31 -33.27 4.14
CA ALA A 97 -8.30 -33.08 5.17
C ALA A 97 -8.68 -31.93 6.13
N PRO A 98 -8.10 -31.92 7.35
CA PRO A 98 -8.06 -30.73 8.19
C PRO A 98 -7.67 -29.49 7.38
N LEU A 99 -8.54 -28.47 7.39
CA LEU A 99 -8.36 -27.24 6.61
C LEU A 99 -8.05 -27.53 5.12
N GLY A 100 -8.72 -28.53 4.52
CA GLY A 100 -8.55 -28.88 3.10
C GLY A 100 -9.16 -27.86 2.13
N THR A 101 -10.00 -26.95 2.61
CA THR A 101 -10.62 -25.89 1.81
C THR A 101 -10.56 -24.56 2.54
N LEU A 102 -10.68 -23.45 1.80
CA LEU A 102 -10.70 -22.09 2.36
C LEU A 102 -11.81 -21.93 3.41
N ASP A 103 -13.02 -22.45 3.16
CA ASP A 103 -14.16 -22.35 4.09
C ASP A 103 -13.97 -23.16 5.38
N LYS A 104 -13.17 -24.23 5.33
CA LYS A 104 -12.75 -24.97 6.53
C LYS A 104 -11.64 -24.22 7.29
N ALA A 105 -10.82 -23.44 6.57
CA ALA A 105 -9.68 -22.70 7.09
C ALA A 105 -10.04 -21.35 7.71
N PHE A 106 -11.07 -20.68 7.20
CA PHE A 106 -11.53 -19.37 7.66
C PHE A 106 -13.02 -19.40 8.01
N ARG A 107 -13.38 -18.92 9.20
CA ARG A 107 -14.78 -18.79 9.64
C ARG A 107 -15.12 -17.35 9.96
N GLY A 108 -16.26 -16.89 9.43
CA GLY A 108 -16.74 -15.53 9.60
C GLY A 108 -17.11 -15.21 11.05
N LEU A 109 -16.87 -13.96 11.42
CA LEU A 109 -17.27 -13.31 12.66
C LEU A 109 -17.89 -11.95 12.29
N ASN A 110 -19.19 -11.79 12.53
CA ASN A 110 -19.99 -10.63 12.11
C ASN A 110 -20.13 -9.56 13.18
N HIS A 111 -19.40 -9.69 14.28
CA HIS A 111 -19.46 -8.74 15.37
C HIS A 111 -18.10 -8.60 16.03
N PHE A 112 -17.89 -7.47 16.68
CA PHE A 112 -16.79 -7.29 17.60
C PHE A 112 -17.28 -6.52 18.82
N LEU A 113 -16.43 -6.46 19.84
CA LEU A 113 -16.77 -5.79 21.08
C LEU A 113 -15.76 -4.68 21.41
N LEU A 114 -16.24 -3.67 22.13
CA LEU A 114 -15.41 -2.61 22.67
C LEU A 114 -15.58 -2.55 24.18
N ALA A 115 -14.48 -2.41 24.91
CA ALA A 115 -14.50 -2.19 26.35
C ALA A 115 -14.87 -0.74 26.68
N ASP A 116 -16.17 -0.41 26.56
CA ASP A 116 -16.70 0.91 26.86
C ASP A 116 -16.80 1.11 28.38
N GLU A 117 -15.93 1.96 28.94
CA GLU A 117 -15.93 2.32 30.35
C GLU A 117 -16.80 3.56 30.62
N VAL A 118 -17.73 3.43 31.57
CA VAL A 118 -18.62 4.52 31.98
C VAL A 118 -18.40 4.87 33.44
N THR A 119 -17.98 6.11 33.67
CA THR A 119 -17.92 6.69 35.02
C THR A 119 -19.32 6.83 35.59
N GLN A 120 -19.57 6.19 36.73
CA GLN A 120 -20.81 6.28 37.49
C GLN A 120 -20.84 7.55 38.36
N ALA A 121 -22.00 7.86 38.91
CA ALA A 121 -22.19 9.06 39.74
C ALA A 121 -21.33 9.05 41.03
N ASP A 122 -20.95 7.87 41.52
CA ASP A 122 -20.06 7.68 42.67
C ASP A 122 -18.57 7.73 42.32
N GLY A 123 -18.22 8.01 41.05
CA GLY A 123 -16.85 8.06 40.56
C GLY A 123 -16.25 6.71 40.19
N THR A 124 -16.95 5.59 40.42
CA THR A 124 -16.49 4.27 39.98
C THR A 124 -16.62 4.08 38.47
N ARG A 125 -15.80 3.22 37.87
CA ARG A 125 -15.86 2.89 36.44
C ARG A 125 -16.57 1.55 36.22
N SER A 126 -17.69 1.59 35.50
CA SER A 126 -18.41 0.40 35.06
C SER A 126 -17.93 0.02 33.66
N LEU A 127 -17.40 -1.20 33.52
CA LEU A 127 -17.11 -1.78 32.22
C LEU A 127 -18.43 -2.24 31.59
N ARG A 128 -18.73 -1.75 30.38
CA ARG A 128 -19.96 -2.06 29.65
C ARG A 128 -19.59 -2.52 28.24
N PRO A 129 -19.27 -3.81 28.01
CA PRO A 129 -18.90 -4.29 26.69
C PRO A 129 -19.92 -3.82 25.64
N TRP A 130 -19.45 -3.16 24.59
CA TRP A 130 -20.30 -2.70 23.50
C TRP A 130 -20.17 -3.66 22.33
N ARG A 131 -21.21 -4.44 22.09
CA ARG A 131 -21.34 -5.29 20.90
C ARG A 131 -21.74 -4.44 19.70
N ILE A 132 -20.97 -4.56 18.62
CA ILE A 132 -21.31 -3.97 17.32
C ILE A 132 -21.50 -5.11 16.33
N ASP A 133 -22.72 -5.25 15.83
CA ASP A 133 -23.09 -6.23 14.81
C ASP A 133 -23.01 -5.62 13.40
N PHE A 134 -22.48 -6.42 12.48
CA PHE A 134 -22.37 -6.11 11.06
C PHE A 134 -23.22 -7.10 10.27
N PRO A 135 -24.07 -6.61 9.36
CA PRO A 135 -24.87 -7.51 8.51
C PRO A 135 -23.97 -8.31 7.58
N GLU A 136 -24.37 -9.53 7.24
CA GLU A 136 -23.67 -10.27 6.19
C GLU A 136 -23.83 -9.55 4.84
N ILE A 137 -22.72 -9.24 4.17
CA ILE A 137 -22.74 -8.61 2.84
C ILE A 137 -22.60 -9.71 1.79
N ALA A 138 -23.48 -9.70 0.78
CA ALA A 138 -23.47 -10.69 -0.29
C ALA A 138 -22.12 -10.79 -1.02
N GLY A 139 -21.77 -12.00 -1.45
CA GLY A 139 -20.51 -12.32 -2.12
C GLY A 139 -19.48 -12.93 -1.18
N GLN A 140 -18.37 -13.41 -1.74
CA GLN A 140 -17.26 -13.98 -0.98
C GLN A 140 -16.07 -13.02 -0.90
N PRO A 141 -15.33 -13.02 0.22
CA PRO A 141 -14.14 -12.18 0.34
C PRO A 141 -13.12 -12.54 -0.75
N GLY A 142 -12.58 -11.55 -1.45
CA GLY A 142 -11.63 -11.77 -2.55
C GLY A 142 -12.21 -12.00 -3.95
N GLU A 143 -13.52 -11.90 -4.13
CA GLU A 143 -14.10 -11.72 -5.48
C GLU A 143 -13.63 -10.39 -6.14
N GLY A 144 -13.19 -9.43 -5.32
CA GLY A 144 -12.73 -8.12 -5.74
C GLY A 144 -13.88 -7.16 -6.03
N GLY A 145 -13.64 -6.21 -6.94
CA GLY A 145 -14.61 -5.18 -7.32
C GLY A 145 -13.96 -3.81 -7.39
N LEU A 146 -14.69 -2.83 -7.89
CA LEU A 146 -14.28 -1.42 -7.79
C LEU A 146 -14.57 -0.95 -6.37
N LEU A 147 -13.54 -0.48 -5.66
CA LEU A 147 -13.76 0.12 -4.35
C LEU A 147 -14.52 1.45 -4.51
N PRO A 148 -15.39 1.81 -3.54
CA PRO A 148 -16.02 3.13 -3.54
C PRO A 148 -14.99 4.26 -3.56
N THR A 149 -15.27 5.32 -4.31
CA THR A 149 -14.51 6.58 -4.22
C THR A 149 -14.75 7.24 -2.85
N PRO A 150 -13.97 8.26 -2.44
CA PRO A 150 -14.25 9.00 -1.22
C PRO A 150 -15.68 9.58 -1.16
N PHE A 151 -16.24 10.02 -2.29
CA PHE A 151 -17.64 10.44 -2.36
C PHE A 151 -18.64 9.27 -2.27
N GLY A 152 -18.27 8.10 -2.82
CA GLY A 152 -19.04 6.86 -2.63
C GLY A 152 -19.15 6.48 -1.16
N TYR A 153 -18.03 6.50 -0.42
CA TYR A 153 -18.02 6.28 1.02
C TYR A 153 -18.81 7.33 1.80
N PHE A 154 -18.71 8.60 1.40
CA PHE A 154 -19.51 9.68 1.99
C PHE A 154 -21.01 9.38 1.92
N LYS A 155 -21.52 8.94 0.76
CA LYS A 155 -22.93 8.54 0.61
C LYS A 155 -23.29 7.30 1.44
N ALA A 156 -22.43 6.28 1.43
CA ALA A 156 -22.65 5.04 2.18
C ALA A 156 -22.71 5.32 3.70
N LEU A 157 -21.81 6.17 4.20
CA LEU A 157 -21.80 6.60 5.59
C LEU A 157 -23.08 7.35 5.95
N LEU A 158 -23.48 8.35 5.14
CA LEU A 158 -24.73 9.09 5.36
C LEU A 158 -25.96 8.18 5.38
N GLN A 159 -25.98 7.16 4.52
CA GLN A 159 -27.05 6.17 4.52
C GLN A 159 -27.09 5.37 5.83
N ALA A 160 -25.93 4.90 6.29
CA ALA A 160 -25.82 4.12 7.53
C ALA A 160 -26.21 4.94 8.76
N VAL A 161 -25.66 6.15 8.93
CA VAL A 161 -25.97 6.98 10.12
C VAL A 161 -27.38 7.56 10.11
N ALA A 162 -28.00 7.77 8.95
CA ALA A 162 -29.43 8.07 8.88
C ALA A 162 -30.26 6.90 9.42
N GLY A 163 -29.92 5.67 9.01
CA GLY A 163 -30.58 4.45 9.50
C GLY A 163 -30.48 4.26 11.01
N PHE A 164 -29.35 4.65 11.64
CA PHE A 164 -29.21 4.60 13.10
C PHE A 164 -30.18 5.56 13.82
N LEU A 165 -30.58 6.65 13.19
CA LEU A 165 -31.51 7.64 13.75
C LEU A 165 -32.98 7.27 13.54
N ASP A 166 -33.29 6.33 12.63
CA ASP A 166 -34.67 5.93 12.32
C ASP A 166 -35.37 5.39 13.58
N GLY A 167 -36.52 5.99 13.90
CA GLY A 167 -37.32 5.65 15.09
C GLY A 167 -36.74 6.14 16.43
N ARG A 168 -35.66 6.95 16.43
CA ARG A 168 -34.99 7.45 17.65
C ARG A 168 -34.96 8.96 17.80
N VAL A 169 -35.14 9.68 16.70
CA VAL A 169 -35.40 11.13 16.73
C VAL A 169 -36.89 11.38 16.93
N GLY A 170 -37.24 12.46 17.64
CA GLY A 170 -38.62 12.77 18.01
C GLY A 170 -39.60 12.76 16.83
N ALA A 171 -40.88 12.43 17.10
CA ALA A 171 -41.90 12.20 16.08
C ALA A 171 -42.22 13.41 15.18
N THR A 172 -41.78 14.62 15.56
CA THR A 172 -42.02 15.86 14.80
C THR A 172 -40.98 16.02 13.69
N PRO A 173 -41.38 16.00 12.41
CA PRO A 173 -40.48 16.23 11.29
C PRO A 173 -39.78 17.59 11.39
N GLN A 174 -38.51 17.63 11.01
CA GLN A 174 -37.71 18.84 10.90
C GLN A 174 -37.91 19.47 9.52
N GLU A 175 -38.36 20.72 9.50
CA GLU A 175 -38.45 21.53 8.28
C GLU A 175 -37.08 22.06 7.88
N ILE A 176 -36.78 22.01 6.58
CA ILE A 176 -35.51 22.52 6.08
C ILE A 176 -35.49 24.07 6.11
N PRO A 177 -34.39 24.70 6.56
CA PRO A 177 -34.30 26.17 6.61
C PRO A 177 -34.60 26.83 5.26
N ALA A 178 -35.26 27.99 5.29
CA ALA A 178 -35.71 28.74 4.10
C ALA A 178 -34.63 28.92 3.02
N ARG A 179 -33.37 29.12 3.43
CA ARG A 179 -32.21 29.25 2.53
C ARG A 179 -31.94 28.03 1.63
N PHE A 180 -32.45 26.85 1.97
CA PHE A 180 -32.29 25.62 1.20
C PHE A 180 -33.54 25.24 0.39
N GLN A 181 -34.70 25.82 0.71
CA GLN A 181 -36.00 25.40 0.15
C GLN A 181 -36.05 25.53 -1.37
N ALA A 182 -35.52 26.62 -1.94
CA ALA A 182 -35.50 26.81 -3.39
C ALA A 182 -34.71 25.70 -4.13
N GLU A 183 -33.56 25.30 -3.58
CA GLU A 183 -32.73 24.24 -4.16
C GLU A 183 -33.36 22.86 -3.98
N PHE A 184 -33.96 22.59 -2.81
CA PHE A 184 -34.66 21.34 -2.55
C PHE A 184 -35.89 21.20 -3.45
N ALA A 185 -36.68 22.27 -3.61
CA ALA A 185 -37.80 22.29 -4.55
C ALA A 185 -37.34 22.07 -6.00
N ARG A 186 -36.25 22.72 -6.43
CA ARG A 186 -35.66 22.53 -7.77
C ARG A 186 -35.27 21.08 -8.05
N ARG A 187 -34.85 20.34 -7.02
CA ARG A 187 -34.46 18.93 -7.10
C ARG A 187 -35.57 17.94 -6.73
N ALA A 188 -36.80 18.42 -6.48
CA ALA A 188 -37.92 17.62 -5.99
C ALA A 188 -37.60 16.81 -4.71
N LEU A 189 -36.82 17.40 -3.80
CA LEU A 189 -36.46 16.82 -2.50
C LEU A 189 -37.48 17.22 -1.41
N PRO A 190 -37.71 16.36 -0.40
CA PRO A 190 -38.65 16.66 0.67
C PRO A 190 -38.15 17.81 1.56
N LEU A 191 -39.04 18.77 1.85
CA LEU A 191 -38.74 19.90 2.76
C LEU A 191 -38.76 19.47 4.24
N ALA A 192 -39.58 18.48 4.58
CA ALA A 192 -39.64 17.88 5.91
C ALA A 192 -38.93 16.51 5.95
N ALA A 193 -38.13 16.24 6.98
CA ALA A 193 -37.50 14.94 7.20
C ALA A 193 -37.31 14.65 8.69
N ALA A 194 -36.93 13.42 9.05
CA ALA A 194 -36.75 13.03 10.45
C ALA A 194 -35.61 13.82 11.15
N SER A 195 -34.57 14.22 10.41
CA SER A 195 -33.50 15.09 10.90
C SER A 195 -32.80 15.84 9.76
N PRO A 196 -32.03 16.90 10.04
CA PRO A 196 -31.18 17.55 9.04
C PRO A 196 -30.17 16.61 8.36
N LEU A 197 -29.77 15.52 9.03
CA LEU A 197 -28.93 14.49 8.43
C LEU A 197 -29.65 13.74 7.29
N HIS A 198 -30.97 13.55 7.40
CA HIS A 198 -31.78 12.97 6.33
C HIS A 198 -31.91 13.92 5.12
N HIS A 199 -31.98 15.23 5.35
CA HIS A 199 -31.91 16.22 4.26
C HIS A 199 -30.56 16.17 3.55
N LEU A 200 -29.45 16.13 4.31
CA LEU A 200 -28.10 15.99 3.77
C LEU A 200 -27.95 14.73 2.92
N ARG A 201 -28.37 13.56 3.45
CA ARG A 201 -28.38 12.29 2.71
C ARG A 201 -29.15 12.40 1.40
N SER A 202 -30.35 12.97 1.46
CA SER A 202 -31.23 13.12 0.29
C SER A 202 -30.60 14.03 -0.77
N TYR A 203 -29.96 15.13 -0.36
CA TYR A 203 -29.24 16.01 -1.28
C TYR A 203 -28.04 15.29 -1.92
N ALA A 204 -27.21 14.63 -1.12
CA ALA A 204 -26.02 13.91 -1.59
C ALA A 204 -26.38 12.81 -2.61
N ALA A 205 -27.51 12.12 -2.41
CA ALA A 205 -28.02 11.10 -3.33
C ALA A 205 -28.38 11.64 -4.72
N THR A 206 -28.64 12.95 -4.87
CA THR A 206 -28.93 13.57 -6.19
C THR A 206 -27.67 13.97 -6.97
N LEU A 207 -26.48 13.82 -6.39
CA LEU A 207 -25.23 14.14 -7.04
C LEU A 207 -24.64 12.90 -7.71
N ARG A 208 -23.91 13.10 -8.81
CA ARG A 208 -23.24 12.01 -9.53
C ARG A 208 -22.09 11.43 -8.70
N ASP A 209 -21.79 10.16 -8.92
CA ASP A 209 -20.73 9.46 -8.19
C ASP A 209 -19.32 10.00 -8.49
N ASN A 210 -19.12 10.47 -9.72
CA ASN A 210 -17.89 11.13 -10.10
C ASN A 210 -17.85 12.57 -9.55
N ALA A 211 -17.05 12.79 -8.51
CA ALA A 211 -16.92 14.09 -7.86
C ALA A 211 -16.28 15.19 -8.74
N PHE A 212 -15.63 14.82 -9.84
CA PHE A 212 -15.14 15.77 -10.83
C PHE A 212 -16.27 16.42 -11.64
N ASP A 213 -17.48 15.84 -11.63
CA ASP A 213 -18.68 16.43 -12.25
C ASP A 213 -19.38 17.45 -11.33
N HIS A 214 -18.99 17.55 -10.07
CA HIS A 214 -19.66 18.42 -9.10
C HIS A 214 -19.32 19.89 -9.35
N THR A 215 -20.33 20.75 -9.34
CA THR A 215 -20.13 22.20 -9.41
C THR A 215 -19.79 22.77 -8.04
N THR A 216 -19.09 23.91 -8.00
CA THR A 216 -18.79 24.62 -6.74
C THR A 216 -20.04 24.91 -5.92
N SER A 217 -21.16 25.25 -6.58
CA SER A 217 -22.44 25.48 -5.89
C SER A 217 -22.95 24.22 -5.19
N GLN A 218 -22.84 23.04 -5.83
CA GLN A 218 -23.24 21.77 -5.22
C GLN A 218 -22.40 21.44 -3.99
N THR A 219 -21.08 21.65 -4.07
CA THR A 219 -20.17 21.47 -2.94
C THR A 219 -20.50 22.43 -1.79
N LEU A 220 -20.83 23.70 -2.07
CA LEU A 220 -21.25 24.67 -1.05
C LEU A 220 -22.57 24.28 -0.36
N TYR A 221 -23.54 23.72 -1.12
CA TYR A 221 -24.76 23.18 -0.53
C TYR A 221 -24.47 22.00 0.40
N LEU A 222 -23.61 21.06 0.00
CA LEU A 222 -23.18 19.97 0.87
C LEU A 222 -22.56 20.50 2.17
N ALA A 223 -21.59 21.43 2.07
CA ALA A 223 -20.94 22.02 3.24
C ALA A 223 -21.94 22.68 4.19
N ALA A 224 -22.87 23.47 3.64
CA ALA A 224 -23.90 24.16 4.42
C ALA A 224 -24.90 23.20 5.08
N LEU A 225 -25.24 22.08 4.42
CA LEU A 225 -26.11 21.03 4.97
C LEU A 225 -25.40 20.23 6.06
N VAL A 226 -24.12 19.88 5.89
CA VAL A 226 -23.31 19.24 6.95
C VAL A 226 -23.26 20.13 8.18
N ARG A 227 -22.95 21.43 8.02
CA ARG A 227 -22.94 22.38 9.14
C ARG A 227 -24.30 22.47 9.82
N HIS A 228 -25.39 22.43 9.06
CA HIS A 228 -26.73 22.43 9.64
C HIS A 228 -27.01 21.17 10.47
N ALA A 229 -26.59 19.99 9.98
CA ALA A 229 -26.70 18.73 10.70
C ALA A 229 -25.83 18.71 11.97
N GLN A 230 -24.62 19.28 11.94
CA GLN A 230 -23.76 19.42 13.12
C GLN A 230 -24.40 20.31 14.21
N ILE A 231 -24.95 21.46 13.82
CA ILE A 231 -25.64 22.37 14.75
C ILE A 231 -26.83 21.67 15.40
N TRP A 232 -27.62 20.93 14.62
CA TRP A 232 -28.75 20.16 15.14
C TRP A 232 -28.30 19.05 16.10
N HIS A 233 -27.28 18.27 15.73
CA HIS A 233 -26.78 17.18 16.57
C HIS A 233 -26.28 17.68 17.93
N ALA A 234 -25.68 18.87 17.99
CA ALA A 234 -25.21 19.48 19.23
C ALA A 234 -26.33 19.79 20.25
N THR A 235 -27.58 19.89 19.81
CA THR A 235 -28.73 20.21 20.67
C THR A 235 -29.84 19.15 20.64
N ALA A 236 -29.69 18.11 19.82
CA ALA A 236 -30.68 17.06 19.69
C ALA A 236 -30.67 16.13 20.92
N ASP A 237 -31.85 15.83 21.44
CA ASP A 237 -32.03 14.78 22.44
C ASP A 237 -32.24 13.45 21.71
N LEU A 238 -31.26 12.55 21.80
CA LEU A 238 -31.33 11.18 21.25
C LEU A 238 -31.87 10.17 22.28
N GLY A 239 -32.29 10.64 23.45
CA GLY A 239 -32.71 9.84 24.60
C GLY A 239 -31.56 9.49 25.55
N GLY A 240 -31.91 8.77 26.62
CA GLY A 240 -30.96 8.30 27.64
C GLY A 240 -30.44 6.87 27.43
N GLY A 241 -29.37 6.52 28.15
CA GLY A 241 -28.81 5.17 28.19
C GLY A 241 -27.66 4.91 27.20
N ASP A 242 -27.06 3.73 27.27
CA ASP A 242 -25.87 3.37 26.50
C ASP A 242 -26.10 3.43 24.99
N THR A 243 -27.27 3.00 24.56
CA THR A 243 -27.65 2.95 23.14
C THR A 243 -27.70 4.34 22.50
N ALA A 244 -28.31 5.33 23.16
CA ALA A 244 -28.38 6.70 22.66
C ALA A 244 -27.00 7.37 22.63
N ARG A 245 -26.22 7.19 23.71
CA ARG A 245 -24.84 7.68 23.83
C ARG A 245 -23.93 7.16 22.70
N ARG A 246 -23.96 5.85 22.46
CA ARG A 246 -23.18 5.17 21.42
C ARG A 246 -23.53 5.66 20.01
N ILE A 247 -24.81 5.86 19.71
CA ILE A 247 -25.23 6.49 18.44
C ILE A 247 -24.74 7.93 18.34
N GLY A 248 -24.84 8.72 19.41
CA GLY A 248 -24.33 10.09 19.45
C GLY A 248 -22.84 10.15 19.07
N TYR A 249 -22.03 9.19 19.54
CA TYR A 249 -20.63 9.08 19.13
C TYR A 249 -20.49 8.83 17.62
N LEU A 250 -21.21 7.84 17.08
CA LEU A 250 -21.15 7.50 15.65
C LEU A 250 -21.60 8.65 14.75
N VAL A 251 -22.68 9.36 15.11
CA VAL A 251 -23.19 10.52 14.36
C VAL A 251 -22.19 11.68 14.43
N SER A 252 -21.62 11.94 15.60
CA SER A 252 -20.63 13.01 15.78
C SER A 252 -19.37 12.78 14.92
N LEU A 253 -18.79 11.58 14.98
CA LEU A 253 -17.62 11.19 14.18
C LEU A 253 -17.93 11.25 12.68
N SER A 254 -19.12 10.77 12.28
CA SER A 254 -19.51 10.74 10.87
C SER A 254 -19.72 12.13 10.28
N LEU A 255 -20.36 13.04 11.02
CA LEU A 255 -20.54 14.42 10.58
C LEU A 255 -19.22 15.19 10.53
N ALA A 256 -18.28 14.90 11.43
CA ALA A 256 -16.93 15.45 11.37
C ALA A 256 -16.19 14.97 10.11
N PHE A 257 -16.21 13.66 9.81
CA PHE A 257 -15.69 13.15 8.55
C PHE A 257 -16.36 13.81 7.34
N CYS A 258 -17.69 13.96 7.35
CA CYS A 258 -18.42 14.59 6.25
C CYS A 258 -17.96 16.03 6.00
N ARG A 259 -17.71 16.81 7.06
CA ARG A 259 -17.21 18.17 6.95
C ARG A 259 -15.78 18.19 6.43
N GLY A 260 -14.88 17.43 7.05
CA GLY A 260 -13.48 17.36 6.64
C GLY A 260 -13.29 16.86 5.21
N ALA A 261 -14.10 15.89 4.77
CA ALA A 261 -14.07 15.40 3.40
C ALA A 261 -14.36 16.48 2.35
N ILE A 262 -15.21 17.45 2.69
CA ILE A 262 -15.53 18.59 1.82
C ILE A 262 -14.46 19.68 1.96
N ASP A 263 -14.14 20.07 3.19
CA ASP A 263 -13.23 21.19 3.50
C ASP A 263 -11.79 20.90 3.01
N ASN A 264 -11.36 19.64 3.03
CA ASN A 264 -10.03 19.20 2.56
C ASN A 264 -10.03 18.64 1.12
N GLY A 265 -11.12 18.76 0.35
CA GLY A 265 -11.12 18.36 -1.06
C GLY A 265 -10.98 16.85 -1.33
N LEU A 266 -11.22 15.98 -0.33
CA LEU A 266 -10.90 14.55 -0.38
C LEU A 266 -11.61 13.81 -1.53
N PHE A 267 -12.75 14.30 -2.00
CA PHE A 267 -13.47 13.70 -3.12
C PHE A 267 -12.66 13.70 -4.44
N ARG A 268 -11.67 14.58 -4.57
CA ARG A 268 -10.81 14.69 -5.75
C ARG A 268 -9.34 14.38 -5.46
N GLU A 269 -8.92 14.52 -4.20
CA GLU A 269 -7.52 14.35 -3.80
C GLU A 269 -7.21 12.99 -3.14
N GLY A 270 -8.24 12.23 -2.76
CA GLY A 270 -8.07 10.98 -2.00
C GLY A 270 -7.78 11.23 -0.53
N PHE A 271 -7.56 10.15 0.25
CA PHE A 271 -7.37 10.27 1.70
C PHE A 271 -5.93 10.64 2.10
N ASP A 272 -4.94 10.41 1.23
CA ASP A 272 -3.54 10.81 1.48
C ASP A 272 -3.40 12.33 1.71
N ALA A 273 -4.34 13.16 1.24
CA ALA A 273 -4.35 14.61 1.38
C ALA A 273 -4.46 15.13 2.83
N ILE A 274 -4.86 14.28 3.78
CA ILE A 274 -4.96 14.61 5.22
C ILE A 274 -4.07 13.72 6.08
N ASP A 275 -3.23 12.86 5.48
CA ASP A 275 -2.44 11.88 6.23
C ASP A 275 -1.28 12.53 7.01
N ASP A 276 -1.00 13.81 6.76
CA ASP A 276 -0.08 14.64 7.55
C ASP A 276 -0.62 15.00 8.94
N GLN A 277 -1.90 14.79 9.20
CA GLN A 277 -2.57 15.11 10.46
C GLN A 277 -2.86 13.86 11.30
N GLU A 278 -2.80 14.02 12.61
CA GLU A 278 -3.28 13.02 13.56
C GLU A 278 -4.82 12.99 13.54
N ILE A 279 -5.40 11.79 13.47
CA ILE A 279 -6.84 11.61 13.23
C ILE A 279 -7.75 12.22 14.30
N SER A 280 -7.43 12.09 15.60
CA SER A 280 -8.24 12.70 16.66
C SER A 280 -8.25 14.22 16.55
N THR A 281 -7.10 14.80 16.25
CA THR A 281 -6.95 16.25 16.02
C THR A 281 -7.78 16.70 14.83
N TRP A 282 -7.70 16.00 13.71
CA TRP A 282 -8.47 16.31 12.50
C TRP A 282 -9.99 16.21 12.75
N LEU A 283 -10.46 15.17 13.43
CA LEU A 283 -11.87 15.00 13.77
C LEU A 283 -12.39 16.11 14.69
N LEU A 284 -11.62 16.51 15.70
CA LEU A 284 -11.98 17.62 16.59
C LEU A 284 -12.06 18.95 15.81
N GLN A 285 -11.11 19.24 14.94
CA GLN A 285 -11.13 20.43 14.07
C GLN A 285 -12.35 20.43 13.14
N CYS A 286 -12.75 19.25 12.68
CA CYS A 286 -13.95 19.06 11.86
C CYS A 286 -15.26 19.07 12.67
N GLY A 287 -15.21 19.23 13.99
CA GLY A 287 -16.39 19.41 14.85
C GLY A 287 -16.96 18.12 15.47
N ALA A 288 -16.17 17.05 15.58
CA ALA A 288 -16.52 15.92 16.43
C ALA A 288 -16.54 16.35 17.91
N SER A 289 -17.43 15.75 18.71
CA SER A 289 -17.45 15.98 20.15
C SER A 289 -16.24 15.29 20.80
N ARG A 290 -15.77 15.87 21.92
CA ARG A 290 -14.63 15.30 22.65
C ARG A 290 -14.95 13.90 23.16
N GLU A 291 -16.18 13.70 23.64
CA GLU A 291 -16.66 12.41 24.14
C GLU A 291 -16.64 11.34 23.05
N ALA A 292 -16.97 11.69 21.81
CA ALA A 292 -16.95 10.77 20.68
C ALA A 292 -15.51 10.40 20.27
N VAL A 293 -14.62 11.39 20.22
CA VAL A 293 -13.20 11.19 19.85
C VAL A 293 -12.44 10.37 20.90
N TYR A 294 -12.75 10.53 22.18
CA TYR A 294 -12.12 9.77 23.26
C TYR A 294 -12.95 8.55 23.72
N SER A 295 -13.98 8.16 22.95
CA SER A 295 -14.78 6.96 23.22
C SER A 295 -14.04 5.67 22.88
N ALA A 296 -14.54 4.53 23.39
CA ALA A 296 -13.97 3.22 23.08
C ALA A 296 -14.03 2.88 21.57
N VAL A 297 -15.08 3.28 20.86
CA VAL A 297 -15.17 3.00 19.40
C VAL A 297 -14.08 3.68 18.60
N PHE A 298 -13.67 4.87 19.02
CA PHE A 298 -12.59 5.57 18.34
C PHE A 298 -11.21 5.10 18.83
N ARG A 299 -11.07 4.79 20.12
CA ARG A 299 -9.85 4.14 20.65
C ARG A 299 -9.53 2.84 19.90
N GLY A 300 -10.54 2.02 19.58
CA GLY A 300 -10.36 0.78 18.83
C GLY A 300 -9.65 0.93 17.48
N CYS A 301 -9.66 2.13 16.86
CA CYS A 301 -8.85 2.42 15.67
C CYS A 301 -7.34 2.37 15.96
N TYR A 302 -6.92 2.88 17.12
CA TYR A 302 -5.51 2.88 17.55
C TYR A 302 -5.10 1.48 17.99
N ASP A 303 -5.92 0.81 18.81
CA ASP A 303 -5.64 -0.55 19.26
C ASP A 303 -5.48 -1.51 18.07
N TYR A 304 -6.38 -1.43 17.07
CA TYR A 304 -6.35 -2.28 15.88
C TYR A 304 -5.09 -2.10 15.01
N ALA A 305 -4.51 -0.89 15.00
CA ALA A 305 -3.31 -0.57 14.22
C ALA A 305 -2.05 -0.40 15.09
N PHE A 306 -2.12 -0.76 16.38
CA PHE A 306 -1.10 -0.47 17.38
C PHE A 306 -0.54 0.97 17.31
N GLY A 307 -1.42 1.96 17.09
CA GLY A 307 -1.09 3.37 16.84
C GLY A 307 -0.56 4.14 18.06
N TYR A 308 0.50 3.61 18.67
CA TYR A 308 1.08 4.04 19.94
C TYR A 308 2.61 4.09 19.83
N PRO A 309 3.20 5.24 19.43
CA PRO A 309 4.64 5.38 19.29
C PRO A 309 5.41 4.94 20.55
N GLY A 310 6.46 4.15 20.35
CA GLY A 310 7.26 3.60 21.45
C GLY A 310 6.50 2.69 22.41
N GLY A 311 5.25 2.31 22.10
CA GLY A 311 4.38 1.51 22.95
C GLY A 311 3.78 2.25 24.14
N VAL A 312 3.75 3.58 24.08
CA VAL A 312 3.17 4.43 25.13
C VAL A 312 1.69 4.68 24.79
N THR A 313 0.78 4.01 25.51
CA THR A 313 -0.65 3.99 25.16
C THR A 313 -1.42 5.27 25.51
N ASP A 314 -0.77 6.16 26.27
CA ASP A 314 -1.22 7.55 26.46
C ASP A 314 -0.90 8.45 25.25
N ASP A 315 0.03 8.04 24.38
CA ASP A 315 0.45 8.77 23.19
C ASP A 315 -0.13 8.12 21.92
N ARG A 316 -1.17 8.73 21.35
CA ARG A 316 -1.96 8.18 20.25
C ARG A 316 -1.58 8.83 18.93
N GLU A 317 -1.06 8.05 17.99
CA GLU A 317 -0.68 8.55 16.67
C GLU A 317 -1.09 7.61 15.53
N VAL A 318 -2.05 8.06 14.72
CA VAL A 318 -2.38 7.48 13.41
C VAL A 318 -2.68 8.61 12.43
N GLY A 319 -2.12 8.52 11.21
CA GLY A 319 -2.41 9.46 10.12
C GLY A 319 -3.88 9.43 9.72
N ALA A 320 -4.50 10.60 9.57
CA ALA A 320 -5.94 10.72 9.38
C ALA A 320 -6.43 10.05 8.09
N GLY A 321 -5.67 10.17 7.01
CA GLY A 321 -5.96 9.51 5.74
C GLY A 321 -6.00 8.00 5.86
N THR A 322 -4.97 7.42 6.46
CA THR A 322 -4.83 5.98 6.69
C THR A 322 -5.93 5.44 7.60
N ALA A 323 -6.23 6.12 8.72
CA ALA A 323 -7.29 5.74 9.65
C ALA A 323 -8.66 5.71 8.97
N ILE A 324 -9.05 6.81 8.30
CA ILE A 324 -10.35 6.93 7.62
C ILE A 324 -10.49 5.89 6.52
N ARG A 325 -9.44 5.67 5.72
CA ARG A 325 -9.43 4.63 4.70
C ARG A 325 -9.69 3.25 5.28
N GLY A 326 -8.97 2.88 6.35
CA GLY A 326 -9.13 1.59 7.03
C GLY A 326 -10.54 1.40 7.59
N LEU A 327 -11.05 2.38 8.33
CA LEU A 327 -12.37 2.33 8.96
C LEU A 327 -13.51 2.25 7.93
N LEU A 328 -13.44 3.03 6.84
CA LEU A 328 -14.44 2.99 5.78
C LEU A 328 -14.43 1.66 5.01
N ARG A 329 -13.25 1.09 4.75
CA ARG A 329 -13.15 -0.24 4.13
C ARG A 329 -13.71 -1.32 5.04
N LEU A 330 -13.39 -1.27 6.34
CA LEU A 330 -13.92 -2.18 7.35
C LEU A 330 -15.44 -2.09 7.45
N ALA A 331 -16.02 -0.90 7.34
CA ALA A 331 -17.46 -0.69 7.46
C ALA A 331 -18.27 -1.02 6.18
N PHE A 332 -17.70 -0.81 4.98
CA PHE A 332 -18.49 -0.79 3.74
C PHE A 332 -18.00 -1.70 2.61
N THR A 333 -16.87 -2.39 2.76
CA THR A 333 -16.28 -3.17 1.64
C THR A 333 -15.99 -4.63 1.95
N TYR A 334 -16.32 -5.10 3.16
CA TYR A 334 -16.23 -6.52 3.48
C TYR A 334 -17.27 -7.33 2.71
N LYS A 335 -17.00 -8.62 2.50
CA LYS A 335 -17.90 -9.59 1.86
C LYS A 335 -18.01 -10.84 2.72
N GLY A 336 -19.21 -11.41 2.78
CA GLY A 336 -19.60 -12.39 3.79
C GLY A 336 -19.57 -11.72 5.16
N ALA A 337 -18.51 -11.97 5.93
CA ALA A 337 -18.36 -11.45 7.29
C ALA A 337 -17.40 -10.26 7.46
N LEU A 338 -17.58 -9.51 8.55
CA LEU A 338 -16.68 -8.42 8.94
C LEU A 338 -15.25 -8.92 9.12
N PHE A 339 -15.09 -9.97 9.92
CA PHE A 339 -13.83 -10.60 10.24
C PHE A 339 -13.88 -12.10 9.95
N TYR A 340 -12.71 -12.71 9.79
CA TYR A 340 -12.55 -14.13 9.59
C TYR A 340 -11.46 -14.67 10.50
N LYS A 341 -11.85 -15.63 11.34
CA LYS A 341 -10.94 -16.36 12.23
C LYS A 341 -10.35 -17.56 11.50
N MET A 342 -9.04 -17.67 11.57
CA MET A 342 -8.32 -18.85 11.11
C MET A 342 -8.62 -20.03 12.05
N GLN A 343 -8.82 -21.22 11.48
CA GLN A 343 -9.19 -22.44 12.21
C GLN A 343 -7.99 -23.32 12.59
N ALA A 344 -6.80 -22.71 12.58
CA ALA A 344 -5.51 -23.12 13.16
C ALA A 344 -4.67 -21.83 13.30
N GLY A 345 -3.39 -21.93 13.66
CA GLY A 345 -2.51 -20.78 13.68
C GLY A 345 -2.26 -20.19 12.28
N MET A 346 -1.84 -18.93 12.20
CA MET A 346 -1.60 -18.27 10.90
C MET A 346 -0.52 -18.98 10.08
N GLY A 347 0.53 -19.51 10.74
CA GLY A 347 1.55 -20.36 10.12
C GLY A 347 0.93 -21.53 9.34
N ASP A 348 0.04 -22.29 9.99
CA ASP A 348 -0.55 -23.50 9.43
C ASP A 348 -1.67 -23.21 8.41
N THR A 349 -2.36 -22.09 8.61
CA THR A 349 -3.51 -21.68 7.79
C THR A 349 -3.10 -20.95 6.51
N VAL A 350 -1.98 -20.21 6.54
CA VAL A 350 -1.55 -19.35 5.43
C VAL A 350 -0.22 -19.82 4.86
N PHE A 351 0.81 -19.92 5.69
CA PHE A 351 2.18 -20.14 5.21
C PHE A 351 2.46 -21.60 4.84
N ALA A 352 1.88 -22.58 5.55
CA ALA A 352 2.02 -23.99 5.18
C ALA A 352 1.39 -24.29 3.80
N PRO A 353 0.16 -23.84 3.47
CA PRO A 353 -0.38 -23.93 2.11
C PRO A 353 0.51 -23.32 1.03
N TYR A 354 0.96 -22.07 1.24
CA TYR A 354 1.86 -21.41 0.28
C TYR A 354 3.17 -22.18 0.12
N TYR A 355 3.80 -22.63 1.22
CA TYR A 355 5.02 -23.42 1.19
C TYR A 355 4.83 -24.70 0.38
N GLN A 356 3.76 -25.47 0.64
CA GLN A 356 3.49 -26.72 -0.06
C GLN A 356 3.33 -26.49 -1.58
N VAL A 357 2.54 -25.49 -1.98
CA VAL A 357 2.35 -25.19 -3.41
C VAL A 357 3.65 -24.69 -4.04
N LEU A 358 4.35 -23.74 -3.42
CA LEU A 358 5.59 -23.17 -3.95
C LEU A 358 6.69 -24.24 -4.07
N LYS A 359 6.86 -25.09 -3.06
CA LYS A 359 7.81 -26.22 -3.10
C LYS A 359 7.47 -27.18 -4.23
N SER A 360 6.18 -27.55 -4.39
CA SER A 360 5.75 -28.43 -5.49
C SER A 360 6.00 -27.85 -6.88
N ARG A 361 6.01 -26.51 -6.99
CA ARG A 361 6.32 -25.78 -8.22
C ARG A 361 7.84 -25.70 -8.49
N GLY A 362 8.69 -26.05 -7.53
CA GLY A 362 10.15 -26.03 -7.66
C GLY A 362 10.83 -24.79 -7.08
N VAL A 363 10.11 -23.98 -6.30
CA VAL A 363 10.71 -22.88 -5.52
C VAL A 363 11.57 -23.48 -4.40
N ARG A 364 12.77 -22.91 -4.22
CA ARG A 364 13.76 -23.39 -3.25
C ARG A 364 13.71 -22.58 -1.96
N PHE A 365 14.02 -23.22 -0.84
CA PHE A 365 14.05 -22.58 0.48
C PHE A 365 15.39 -22.88 1.16
N ARG A 366 16.10 -21.83 1.58
CA ARG A 366 17.35 -21.86 2.35
C ARG A 366 17.08 -21.30 3.73
N TYR A 367 16.77 -22.19 4.68
CA TYR A 367 16.56 -21.86 6.10
C TYR A 367 17.88 -21.65 6.83
N PHE A 368 17.84 -21.01 8.00
CA PHE A 368 19.03 -20.68 8.80
C PHE A 368 20.03 -19.76 8.09
N ASN A 369 19.57 -18.92 7.16
CA ASN A 369 20.40 -18.04 6.36
C ASN A 369 20.02 -16.57 6.59
N ALA A 370 20.84 -15.86 7.34
CA ALA A 370 20.66 -14.45 7.66
C ALA A 370 21.39 -13.57 6.64
N ALA A 371 20.66 -12.69 5.96
CA ALA A 371 21.30 -11.61 5.20
C ALA A 371 21.83 -10.54 6.16
N THR A 372 22.97 -9.93 5.84
CA THR A 372 23.59 -8.89 6.69
C THR A 372 23.93 -7.61 5.93
N ASN A 373 24.03 -7.65 4.60
CA ASN A 373 24.21 -6.45 3.78
C ASN A 373 23.79 -6.69 2.32
N LEU A 374 23.09 -5.73 1.71
CA LEU A 374 22.86 -5.65 0.27
C LEU A 374 23.89 -4.70 -0.34
N ALA A 375 24.94 -5.26 -0.91
CA ALA A 375 26.08 -4.51 -1.43
C ALA A 375 25.81 -3.98 -2.85
N LEU A 376 26.10 -2.70 -3.06
CA LEU A 376 25.87 -2.01 -4.33
C LEU A 376 27.07 -2.10 -5.27
N ALA A 377 26.79 -1.97 -6.57
CA ALA A 377 27.80 -1.67 -7.57
C ALA A 377 28.50 -0.33 -7.28
N PRO A 378 29.73 -0.11 -7.80
CA PRO A 378 30.42 1.18 -7.66
C PRO A 378 29.64 2.40 -8.18
N ASP A 379 28.75 2.21 -9.16
CA ASP A 379 27.87 3.27 -9.69
C ASP A 379 26.60 3.49 -8.82
N GLY A 380 26.42 2.66 -7.79
CA GLY A 380 25.31 2.68 -6.86
C GLY A 380 23.96 2.30 -7.45
N ASN A 381 23.86 1.73 -8.66
CA ASN A 381 22.58 1.52 -9.36
C ASN A 381 21.93 0.15 -9.13
N ALA A 382 22.71 -0.87 -8.77
CA ALA A 382 22.22 -2.23 -8.62
C ALA A 382 22.86 -2.91 -7.41
N VAL A 383 22.14 -3.89 -6.85
CA VAL A 383 22.68 -4.82 -5.84
C VAL A 383 23.50 -5.87 -6.57
N VAL A 384 24.81 -5.90 -6.33
CA VAL A 384 25.74 -6.83 -7.00
C VAL A 384 26.11 -8.02 -6.11
N ALA A 385 25.84 -7.92 -4.81
CA ALA A 385 26.03 -9.02 -3.88
C ALA A 385 25.17 -8.89 -2.62
N ILE A 386 25.00 -10.02 -1.94
CA ILE A 386 24.31 -10.11 -0.65
C ILE A 386 25.25 -10.83 0.31
N ASP A 387 25.64 -10.17 1.39
CA ASP A 387 26.39 -10.77 2.48
C ASP A 387 25.46 -11.59 3.36
N MET A 388 25.88 -12.81 3.68
CA MET A 388 25.06 -13.82 4.34
C MET A 388 25.82 -14.48 5.50
N VAL A 389 25.07 -14.97 6.48
CA VAL A 389 25.53 -15.86 7.54
C VAL A 389 24.64 -17.08 7.58
N GLU A 390 25.24 -18.25 7.38
CA GLU A 390 24.59 -19.54 7.63
C GLU A 390 24.69 -19.86 9.12
N GLN A 391 23.56 -19.76 9.83
CA GLN A 391 23.47 -19.90 11.28
C GLN A 391 23.53 -21.36 11.75
N ALA A 392 23.05 -22.29 10.91
CA ALA A 392 23.11 -23.72 11.17
C ALA A 392 23.23 -24.50 9.86
N GLU A 393 24.09 -25.53 9.86
CA GLU A 393 24.26 -26.42 8.71
C GLU A 393 23.23 -27.56 8.75
N VAL A 394 22.52 -27.78 7.65
CA VAL A 394 21.58 -28.91 7.49
C VAL A 394 22.37 -30.16 7.11
N LEU A 395 22.14 -31.29 7.80
CA LEU A 395 22.96 -32.50 7.67
C LEU A 395 22.96 -33.12 6.27
N SER A 396 21.80 -33.14 5.60
CA SER A 396 21.65 -33.70 4.26
C SER A 396 20.37 -33.21 3.58
N GLY A 397 20.44 -32.95 2.28
CA GLY A 397 19.28 -32.52 1.49
C GLY A 397 18.79 -31.11 1.86
N ASP A 398 17.51 -30.85 1.61
CA ASP A 398 16.83 -29.63 2.05
C ASP A 398 16.21 -29.86 3.44
N TYR A 399 16.16 -28.81 4.25
CA TYR A 399 15.47 -28.85 5.55
C TYR A 399 13.95 -29.05 5.35
N GLU A 400 13.36 -29.97 6.08
CA GLU A 400 11.93 -30.25 6.08
C GLU A 400 11.28 -29.58 7.31
N PRO A 401 10.59 -28.44 7.14
CA PRO A 401 10.20 -27.59 8.25
C PRO A 401 8.82 -27.89 8.82
N LEU A 402 8.00 -28.70 8.13
CA LEU A 402 6.64 -29.00 8.55
C LEU A 402 6.59 -30.36 9.26
N VAL A 403 5.79 -30.41 10.32
CA VAL A 403 5.45 -31.64 11.05
C VAL A 403 3.96 -31.94 10.90
N ASP A 404 3.58 -33.22 10.89
CA ASP A 404 2.17 -33.60 10.91
C ASP A 404 1.61 -33.50 12.33
N VAL A 405 0.56 -32.72 12.52
CA VAL A 405 -0.22 -32.68 13.75
C VAL A 405 -1.67 -32.98 13.40
N ARG A 406 -2.13 -34.19 13.76
CA ARG A 406 -3.51 -34.65 13.53
C ARG A 406 -3.92 -34.55 12.04
N GLY A 407 -3.03 -34.91 11.12
CA GLY A 407 -3.28 -34.87 9.68
C GLY A 407 -3.21 -33.47 9.05
N LEU A 408 -2.69 -32.48 9.77
CA LEU A 408 -2.43 -31.13 9.27
C LEU A 408 -0.91 -30.88 9.22
N PRO A 409 -0.34 -30.44 8.08
CA PRO A 409 1.03 -29.96 8.00
C PRO A 409 1.19 -28.64 8.74
N CYS A 410 2.00 -28.62 9.79
CA CYS A 410 2.12 -27.50 10.72
C CYS A 410 3.57 -27.07 10.94
N TRP A 411 3.79 -25.82 11.32
CA TRP A 411 5.12 -25.33 11.70
C TRP A 411 5.40 -25.62 13.19
N PRO A 412 6.54 -26.23 13.56
CA PRO A 412 6.89 -26.44 14.96
C PRO A 412 7.35 -25.13 15.63
N SER A 413 7.18 -25.05 16.95
CA SER A 413 7.62 -23.89 17.76
C SER A 413 9.14 -23.80 17.94
N GLU A 414 9.86 -24.87 17.62
CA GLU A 414 11.33 -24.97 17.59
C GLU A 414 11.74 -25.67 16.29
N PRO A 415 12.98 -25.47 15.79
CA PRO A 415 13.47 -26.25 14.67
C PRO A 415 13.57 -27.74 15.06
N ASP A 416 13.38 -28.62 14.08
CA ASP A 416 13.84 -30.01 14.20
C ASP A 416 15.37 -30.06 14.28
N TRP A 417 15.88 -30.07 15.51
CA TRP A 417 17.29 -30.13 15.84
C TRP A 417 18.00 -31.37 15.29
N SER A 418 17.28 -32.45 14.97
CA SER A 418 17.87 -33.68 14.44
C SER A 418 18.35 -33.54 12.98
N GLN A 419 17.83 -32.53 12.25
CA GLN A 419 18.25 -32.22 10.89
C GLN A 419 19.49 -31.31 10.83
N LEU A 420 19.95 -30.79 11.98
CA LEU A 420 21.02 -29.80 12.06
C LEU A 420 22.32 -30.42 12.58
N ARG A 421 23.44 -30.01 11.99
CA ARG A 421 24.76 -30.29 12.56
C ARG A 421 24.86 -29.64 13.94
N ASP A 422 25.32 -30.42 14.92
CA ASP A 422 25.43 -30.01 16.32
C ASP A 422 24.11 -29.52 16.95
N GLY A 423 22.95 -29.92 16.41
CA GLY A 423 21.64 -29.43 16.84
C GLY A 423 21.35 -29.62 18.34
N ALA A 424 21.85 -30.69 18.96
CA ALA A 424 21.70 -30.90 20.41
C ALA A 424 22.45 -29.86 21.25
N ALA A 425 23.63 -29.41 20.80
CA ALA A 425 24.40 -28.37 21.46
C ALA A 425 23.74 -27.00 21.26
N LEU A 426 23.33 -26.67 20.04
CA LEU A 426 22.60 -25.44 19.71
C LEU A 426 21.30 -25.31 20.53
N LYS A 427 20.58 -26.42 20.71
CA LYS A 427 19.39 -26.47 21.59
C LYS A 427 19.76 -26.18 23.05
N ALA A 428 20.82 -26.79 23.57
CA ALA A 428 21.25 -26.62 24.95
C ALA A 428 21.74 -25.19 25.24
N GLU A 429 22.30 -24.51 24.24
CA GLU A 429 22.69 -23.10 24.31
C GLU A 429 21.50 -22.14 24.27
N GLY A 430 20.31 -22.62 23.86
CA GLY A 430 19.09 -21.80 23.78
C GLY A 430 19.13 -20.78 22.64
N VAL A 431 19.77 -21.12 21.52
CA VAL A 431 19.86 -20.24 20.34
C VAL A 431 18.47 -20.00 19.76
N ASP A 432 18.14 -18.73 19.51
CA ASP A 432 16.97 -18.31 18.75
C ASP A 432 17.41 -17.72 17.40
N PHE A 433 17.30 -18.52 16.34
CA PHE A 433 17.68 -18.12 14.99
C PHE A 433 16.81 -17.01 14.39
N GLU A 434 15.61 -16.78 14.93
CA GLU A 434 14.70 -15.74 14.44
C GLU A 434 14.89 -14.41 15.19
N SER A 435 15.70 -14.40 16.26
CA SER A 435 15.95 -13.21 17.07
C SER A 435 17.09 -12.33 16.52
N GLU A 436 16.77 -11.08 16.19
CA GLU A 436 17.75 -10.07 15.75
C GLU A 436 18.33 -9.26 16.92
N LYS A 437 18.22 -9.75 18.16
CA LYS A 437 18.81 -9.10 19.35
C LYS A 437 20.33 -9.02 19.28
N SER A 438 20.96 -10.04 18.70
CA SER A 438 22.39 -10.15 18.50
C SER A 438 22.70 -10.33 17.02
N VAL A 439 23.91 -9.94 16.62
CA VAL A 439 24.40 -10.20 15.27
C VAL A 439 24.38 -11.71 14.99
N PRO A 440 23.88 -12.16 13.82
CA PRO A 440 23.89 -13.58 13.46
C PRO A 440 25.29 -14.19 13.57
N SER A 441 25.39 -15.36 14.19
CA SER A 441 26.62 -16.15 14.28
C SER A 441 26.58 -17.33 13.30
N GLY A 442 27.74 -17.84 12.90
CA GLY A 442 27.84 -18.98 11.99
C GLY A 442 28.84 -18.75 10.86
N ARG A 443 28.64 -19.45 9.72
CA ARG A 443 29.54 -19.39 8.57
C ARG A 443 29.14 -18.23 7.64
N ALA A 444 30.01 -17.23 7.54
CA ALA A 444 29.83 -16.15 6.57
C ALA A 444 30.04 -16.63 5.13
N TYR A 445 29.19 -16.17 4.21
CA TYR A 445 29.34 -16.38 2.78
C TYR A 445 28.68 -15.23 2.00
N ARG A 446 28.88 -15.19 0.67
CA ARG A 446 28.39 -14.10 -0.17
C ARG A 446 27.71 -14.65 -1.42
N LEU A 447 26.50 -14.15 -1.69
CA LEU A 447 25.81 -14.37 -2.96
C LEU A 447 26.23 -13.29 -3.95
N GLU A 448 26.52 -13.65 -5.20
CA GLU A 448 26.99 -12.74 -6.25
C GLU A 448 25.99 -12.65 -7.41
N GLN A 449 25.81 -11.44 -7.96
CA GLN A 449 24.96 -11.22 -9.13
C GLN A 449 25.51 -11.97 -10.35
N GLY A 450 24.63 -12.57 -11.16
CA GLY A 450 24.96 -13.41 -12.33
C GLY A 450 25.36 -14.85 -11.97
N ARG A 451 25.93 -15.08 -10.77
CA ARG A 451 26.24 -16.42 -10.27
C ARG A 451 25.09 -17.02 -9.47
N ASP A 452 24.66 -16.31 -8.44
CA ASP A 452 23.73 -16.82 -7.43
C ASP A 452 22.33 -16.19 -7.56
N PHE A 453 22.27 -14.93 -8.00
CA PHE A 453 21.02 -14.21 -8.27
C PHE A 453 21.18 -13.23 -9.44
N ASP A 454 20.08 -12.85 -10.06
CA ASP A 454 20.02 -11.73 -11.01
C ASP A 454 19.14 -10.60 -10.47
N LEU A 455 18.08 -10.99 -9.75
CA LEU A 455 17.05 -10.12 -9.19
C LEU A 455 16.86 -10.42 -7.70
N VAL A 456 16.48 -9.39 -6.93
CA VAL A 456 16.25 -9.48 -5.49
C VAL A 456 14.83 -9.01 -5.16
N ILE A 457 14.10 -9.80 -4.38
CA ILE A 457 12.89 -9.36 -3.68
C ILE A 457 13.23 -9.23 -2.20
N LEU A 458 13.17 -8.01 -1.67
CA LEU A 458 13.38 -7.74 -0.26
C LEU A 458 12.05 -7.81 0.49
N GLY A 459 11.85 -8.93 1.17
CA GLY A 459 10.69 -9.26 1.99
C GLY A 459 10.89 -9.05 3.50
N ALA A 460 12.07 -8.61 3.92
CA ALA A 460 12.37 -8.30 5.32
C ALA A 460 11.47 -7.15 5.82
N SER A 461 11.09 -7.21 7.10
CA SER A 461 10.30 -6.14 7.74
C SER A 461 11.18 -4.91 7.99
N LEU A 462 10.55 -3.75 8.13
CA LEU A 462 11.20 -2.46 8.31
C LEU A 462 12.22 -2.46 9.46
N GLY A 463 11.91 -3.15 10.57
CA GLY A 463 12.79 -3.22 11.74
C GLY A 463 14.15 -3.89 11.46
N SER A 464 14.25 -4.73 10.43
CA SER A 464 15.51 -5.38 10.04
C SER A 464 16.33 -4.56 9.03
N LEU A 465 15.70 -3.59 8.35
CA LEU A 465 16.32 -2.92 7.19
C LEU A 465 17.55 -2.08 7.54
N HIS A 466 17.60 -1.51 8.75
CA HIS A 466 18.77 -0.73 9.20
C HIS A 466 20.08 -1.51 9.14
N TYR A 467 20.02 -2.82 9.36
CA TYR A 467 21.19 -3.71 9.29
C TYR A 467 21.48 -4.15 7.86
N LEU A 468 20.43 -4.40 7.07
CA LEU A 468 20.52 -4.98 5.72
C LEU A 468 20.88 -3.98 4.63
N THR A 469 20.54 -2.70 4.79
CA THR A 469 20.56 -1.73 3.68
C THR A 469 21.39 -0.46 3.94
N PRO A 470 22.54 -0.50 4.64
CA PRO A 470 23.33 0.72 4.91
C PRO A 470 23.83 1.38 3.62
N GLU A 471 24.27 0.61 2.62
CA GLU A 471 24.71 1.15 1.33
C GLU A 471 23.58 1.79 0.53
N LEU A 472 22.38 1.19 0.55
CA LEU A 472 21.20 1.74 -0.12
C LEU A 472 20.79 3.07 0.51
N ALA A 473 20.82 3.15 1.85
CA ALA A 473 20.53 4.38 2.59
C ALA A 473 21.57 5.48 2.34
N ALA A 474 22.83 5.12 2.11
CA ALA A 474 23.87 6.08 1.72
C ALA A 474 23.68 6.58 0.28
N ALA A 475 23.27 5.70 -0.64
CA ALA A 475 23.10 6.02 -2.06
C ALA A 475 21.77 6.69 -2.41
N SER A 476 20.75 6.62 -1.54
CA SER A 476 19.42 7.17 -1.81
C SER A 476 18.87 7.96 -0.63
N THR A 477 18.55 9.24 -0.88
CA THR A 477 17.92 10.11 0.12
C THR A 477 16.52 9.62 0.49
N ARG A 478 15.81 8.95 -0.43
CA ARG A 478 14.51 8.31 -0.15
C ARG A 478 14.64 7.12 0.82
N TRP A 479 15.64 6.25 0.64
CA TRP A 479 15.91 5.16 1.58
C TRP A 479 16.31 5.69 2.97
N ASN A 480 17.22 6.66 3.00
CA ASN A 480 17.61 7.30 4.26
C ASN A 480 16.41 7.88 5.00
N ALA A 481 15.56 8.63 4.29
CA ALA A 481 14.36 9.21 4.86
C ALA A 481 13.34 8.15 5.30
N MET A 482 13.18 7.06 4.56
CA MET A 482 12.30 5.96 4.96
C MET A 482 12.74 5.36 6.29
N LEU A 483 14.00 4.95 6.38
CA LEU A 483 14.57 4.35 7.60
C LEU A 483 14.53 5.30 8.79
N LYS A 484 14.70 6.60 8.56
CA LYS A 484 14.70 7.60 9.63
C LYS A 484 13.30 7.95 10.14
N ASN A 485 12.31 7.99 9.25
CA ASN A 485 11.02 8.61 9.54
C ASN A 485 9.82 7.64 9.58
N LEU A 486 9.97 6.36 9.17
CA LEU A 486 8.93 5.36 9.42
C LEU A 486 9.23 4.65 10.75
N PRO A 487 8.41 4.84 11.79
CA PRO A 487 8.63 4.16 13.05
C PRO A 487 8.06 2.74 13.03
N THR A 488 8.58 1.93 13.94
CA THR A 488 8.05 0.61 14.30
C THR A 488 7.84 0.57 15.81
N VAL A 489 6.98 -0.33 16.29
CA VAL A 489 6.71 -0.51 17.72
C VAL A 489 6.86 -1.97 18.12
N ALA A 490 7.34 -2.21 19.33
CA ALA A 490 7.28 -3.53 19.94
C ALA A 490 5.83 -3.93 20.25
N THR A 491 5.56 -5.23 20.28
CA THR A 491 4.25 -5.78 20.67
C THR A 491 4.41 -6.87 21.71
N GLN A 492 3.34 -7.16 22.44
CA GLN A 492 3.32 -8.21 23.45
C GLN A 492 2.01 -8.98 23.45
N ALA A 493 2.08 -10.20 23.98
CA ALA A 493 1.02 -11.17 23.91
C ALA A 493 1.03 -12.11 25.12
N ALA A 494 -0.15 -12.60 25.49
CA ALA A 494 -0.34 -13.69 26.42
C ALA A 494 -1.47 -14.62 25.94
N GLN A 495 -1.27 -15.94 26.02
CA GLN A 495 -2.32 -16.92 25.75
C GLN A 495 -2.58 -17.77 26.97
N PHE A 496 -3.85 -17.84 27.37
CA PHE A 496 -4.33 -18.62 28.50
C PHE A 496 -5.19 -19.80 28.02
N TRP A 497 -4.79 -21.01 28.40
CA TRP A 497 -5.60 -22.21 28.27
C TRP A 497 -6.39 -22.40 29.55
N CYS A 498 -7.70 -22.25 29.47
CA CYS A 498 -8.61 -22.24 30.61
C CYS A 498 -9.38 -23.55 30.71
N THR A 499 -9.71 -23.95 31.94
CA THR A 499 -10.58 -25.10 32.27
C THR A 499 -12.06 -24.73 32.35
N LYS A 500 -12.37 -23.44 32.18
CA LYS A 500 -13.72 -22.87 32.16
C LYS A 500 -13.94 -22.10 30.86
N THR A 501 -15.14 -22.22 30.32
CA THR A 501 -15.60 -21.48 29.14
C THR A 501 -15.82 -19.99 29.45
N PRO A 502 -15.81 -19.09 28.45
CA PRO A 502 -16.15 -17.68 28.66
C PRO A 502 -17.49 -17.47 29.37
N GLU A 503 -18.49 -18.31 29.10
CA GLU A 503 -19.79 -18.29 29.77
C GLU A 503 -19.66 -18.55 31.28
N GLU A 504 -18.96 -19.61 31.68
CA GLU A 504 -18.68 -19.94 33.08
C GLU A 504 -17.82 -18.88 33.79
N LEU A 505 -17.03 -18.12 33.02
CA LEU A 505 -16.25 -16.97 33.50
C LEU A 505 -17.10 -15.69 33.62
N GLY A 506 -18.40 -15.74 33.29
CA GLY A 506 -19.35 -14.64 33.45
C GLY A 506 -19.40 -13.65 32.27
N TRP A 507 -18.69 -13.93 31.16
CA TRP A 507 -18.66 -13.07 29.98
C TRP A 507 -20.04 -12.82 29.39
N ASN A 508 -20.82 -13.90 29.20
CA ASN A 508 -22.13 -13.82 28.55
C ASN A 508 -23.11 -12.93 29.33
N ALA A 509 -23.15 -13.10 30.65
CA ALA A 509 -23.98 -12.27 31.53
C ALA A 509 -23.57 -10.79 31.50
N LEU A 510 -22.26 -10.50 31.46
CA LEU A 510 -21.75 -9.14 31.38
C LEU A 510 -22.14 -8.45 30.06
N VAL A 511 -22.01 -9.14 28.92
CA VAL A 511 -22.41 -8.59 27.61
C VAL A 511 -23.91 -8.37 27.55
N ALA A 512 -24.72 -9.34 28.00
CA ALA A 512 -26.18 -9.25 27.98
C ALA A 512 -26.74 -8.10 28.83
N ALA A 513 -26.03 -7.69 29.90
CA ALA A 513 -26.46 -6.58 30.75
C ALA A 513 -26.42 -5.20 30.07
N HIS A 514 -25.62 -5.05 29.00
CA HIS A 514 -25.33 -3.75 28.38
C HIS A 514 -25.57 -3.70 26.86
N ASN A 515 -26.17 -4.75 26.29
CA ASN A 515 -26.49 -4.83 24.88
C ASN A 515 -27.92 -5.34 24.70
N SER A 516 -28.51 -4.96 23.56
CA SER A 516 -29.83 -5.45 23.14
C SER A 516 -29.65 -6.29 21.87
N GLY A 517 -30.54 -7.25 21.64
CA GLY A 517 -30.49 -8.15 20.48
C GLY A 517 -30.01 -9.56 20.84
N ASP A 518 -29.76 -10.37 19.81
CA ASP A 518 -29.36 -11.77 19.94
C ASP A 518 -28.02 -11.90 20.68
N GLN A 519 -27.98 -12.78 21.68
CA GLN A 519 -26.79 -13.09 22.48
C GLN A 519 -26.37 -14.56 22.31
N GLY A 520 -26.85 -15.25 21.25
CA GLY A 520 -26.58 -16.66 21.00
C GLY A 520 -25.15 -16.96 20.53
N ASP A 521 -24.44 -15.97 19.97
CA ASP A 521 -23.02 -16.05 19.64
C ASP A 521 -22.29 -14.86 20.26
N LEU A 522 -21.35 -15.16 21.17
CA LEU A 522 -20.55 -14.20 21.92
C LEU A 522 -19.05 -14.46 21.81
N ARG A 523 -18.64 -15.23 20.78
CA ARG A 523 -17.23 -15.30 20.38
C ARG A 523 -16.72 -13.89 20.21
N THR A 524 -15.61 -13.59 20.86
CA THR A 524 -15.18 -12.20 21.02
C THR A 524 -13.87 -11.94 20.29
N VAL A 525 -13.81 -10.76 19.68
CA VAL A 525 -12.62 -9.93 19.64
C VAL A 525 -13.04 -8.63 20.31
N ILE A 526 -12.56 -8.40 21.53
CA ILE A 526 -12.78 -7.16 22.28
C ILE A 526 -11.50 -6.37 22.33
N THR A 527 -11.58 -5.06 22.15
CA THR A 527 -10.46 -4.14 22.27
C THR A 527 -10.82 -2.93 23.14
N SER A 528 -9.91 -1.96 23.26
CA SER A 528 -10.04 -0.76 24.09
C SER A 528 -10.08 -1.02 25.58
N PHE A 529 -9.62 -2.19 26.02
CA PHE A 529 -9.60 -2.58 27.43
C PHE A 529 -8.37 -1.99 28.16
N ALA A 530 -8.11 -2.47 29.38
CA ALA A 530 -7.04 -1.98 30.23
C ALA A 530 -5.67 -2.54 29.82
N GLU A 531 -4.66 -1.69 29.86
CA GLU A 531 -3.25 -2.05 29.65
C GLU A 531 -2.70 -2.92 30.79
N PRO A 532 -1.73 -3.81 30.52
CA PRO A 532 -0.91 -3.92 29.32
C PRO A 532 -1.40 -5.00 28.33
N LEU A 533 -2.69 -5.34 28.35
CA LEU A 533 -3.32 -6.32 27.46
C LEU A 533 -4.73 -5.84 27.11
N ASP A 534 -4.81 -4.85 26.20
CA ASP A 534 -6.03 -4.12 25.85
C ASP A 534 -7.00 -4.87 24.92
N THR A 535 -6.55 -5.97 24.32
CA THR A 535 -7.31 -6.73 23.32
C THR A 535 -7.37 -8.19 23.71
N TRP A 536 -8.57 -8.78 23.65
CA TRP A 536 -8.82 -10.21 23.90
C TRP A 536 -9.61 -10.83 22.75
N ALA A 537 -9.10 -11.94 22.21
CA ALA A 537 -9.85 -12.84 21.36
C ALA A 537 -10.11 -14.18 22.07
N ASP A 538 -11.36 -14.65 22.02
CA ASP A 538 -11.67 -16.04 22.34
C ASP A 538 -11.22 -16.91 21.16
N MET A 539 -10.25 -17.78 21.39
CA MET A 539 -9.64 -18.65 20.38
C MET A 539 -9.95 -20.13 20.64
N SER A 540 -11.00 -20.43 21.41
CA SER A 540 -11.38 -21.80 21.80
C SER A 540 -11.65 -22.73 20.62
N ASP A 541 -12.00 -22.19 19.44
CA ASP A 541 -12.13 -22.94 18.18
C ASP A 541 -10.84 -23.71 17.80
N LEU A 542 -9.68 -23.23 18.27
CA LEU A 542 -8.38 -23.82 17.98
C LEU A 542 -8.10 -25.11 18.77
N LEU A 543 -8.79 -25.37 19.89
CA LEU A 543 -8.56 -26.56 20.73
C LEU A 543 -8.69 -27.87 19.95
N THR A 544 -9.58 -27.90 18.97
CA THR A 544 -9.78 -29.06 18.09
C THR A 544 -8.55 -29.41 17.24
N ARG A 545 -7.61 -28.46 17.11
CA ARG A 545 -6.35 -28.60 16.39
C ARG A 545 -5.16 -28.85 17.30
N GLU A 546 -5.35 -28.80 18.60
CA GLU A 546 -4.32 -29.10 19.60
C GLU A 546 -4.49 -30.56 20.07
N ASP A 547 -3.48 -31.08 20.75
CA ASP A 547 -3.41 -32.46 21.22
C ASP A 547 -3.49 -32.54 22.75
N TRP A 548 -4.71 -32.46 23.26
CA TRP A 548 -5.01 -32.45 24.69
C TRP A 548 -5.55 -33.79 25.20
N PRO A 549 -5.27 -34.16 26.47
CA PRO A 549 -5.96 -35.25 27.14
C PRO A 549 -7.42 -34.91 27.43
N ALA A 550 -8.20 -35.88 27.91
CA ALA A 550 -9.64 -35.72 28.15
C ALA A 550 -9.98 -34.65 29.21
N ASP A 551 -9.08 -34.40 30.15
CA ASP A 551 -9.16 -33.35 31.18
C ASP A 551 -8.41 -32.06 30.78
N GLY A 552 -8.14 -31.90 29.48
CA GLY A 552 -7.50 -30.72 28.89
C GLY A 552 -8.30 -29.41 29.03
N PRO A 553 -7.77 -28.31 28.47
CA PRO A 553 -8.44 -27.03 28.48
C PRO A 553 -9.72 -27.05 27.65
N THR A 554 -10.69 -26.27 28.10
CA THR A 554 -12.01 -26.10 27.47
C THR A 554 -12.16 -24.74 26.78
N ALA A 555 -11.26 -23.79 27.05
CA ALA A 555 -11.21 -22.50 26.36
C ALA A 555 -9.79 -21.99 26.15
N ILE A 556 -9.62 -21.13 25.15
CA ILE A 556 -8.37 -20.39 24.89
C ILE A 556 -8.67 -18.90 24.85
N ALA A 557 -7.99 -18.12 25.68
CA ALA A 557 -8.03 -16.68 25.64
C ALA A 557 -6.69 -16.14 25.14
N TYR A 558 -6.74 -15.38 24.04
CA TYR A 558 -5.55 -14.75 23.48
C TYR A 558 -5.62 -13.24 23.67
N PHE A 559 -4.65 -12.67 24.37
CA PHE A 559 -4.47 -11.25 24.57
C PHE A 559 -3.27 -10.67 23.81
N CYS A 560 -3.39 -9.41 23.38
CA CYS A 560 -2.27 -8.64 22.81
C CYS A 560 -2.41 -7.14 23.08
N SER A 561 -1.30 -6.42 22.92
CA SER A 561 -1.21 -4.94 23.00
C SER A 561 0.12 -4.48 22.36
N PRO A 562 0.33 -3.18 22.13
CA PRO A 562 1.69 -2.66 21.96
C PRO A 562 2.52 -2.87 23.24
N ALA A 563 3.84 -2.93 23.10
CA ALA A 563 4.77 -3.02 24.22
C ALA A 563 5.69 -1.81 24.24
N GLN A 564 6.02 -1.30 25.42
CA GLN A 564 7.00 -0.22 25.55
C GLN A 564 8.36 -0.65 24.98
N ASP A 565 8.96 0.20 24.17
CA ASP A 565 10.24 -0.10 23.54
C ASP A 565 11.36 -0.30 24.59
N ALA A 566 12.24 -1.26 24.30
CA ALA A 566 13.42 -1.62 25.09
C ALA A 566 13.17 -2.19 26.51
N GLY A 567 12.04 -2.86 26.78
CA GLY A 567 11.87 -3.67 28.00
C GLY A 567 12.10 -2.90 29.30
N THR A 568 11.86 -1.59 29.29
CA THR A 568 12.18 -0.63 30.35
C THR A 568 11.17 -0.65 31.51
N GLY A 569 10.15 -1.52 31.42
CA GLY A 569 9.23 -1.77 32.51
C GLY A 569 9.95 -2.38 33.73
N PRO A 570 9.55 -2.02 34.97
CA PRO A 570 10.21 -2.49 36.18
C PRO A 570 10.01 -4.00 36.44
N ASP A 571 8.94 -4.59 35.89
CA ASP A 571 8.51 -5.96 36.14
C ASP A 571 8.88 -6.90 35.00
N ARG A 572 9.11 -8.18 35.29
CA ARG A 572 9.18 -9.20 34.25
C ARG A 572 7.80 -9.33 33.61
N TRP A 573 7.76 -9.63 32.31
CA TRP A 573 6.50 -9.68 31.57
C TRP A 573 5.41 -10.59 32.21
N PRO A 574 5.71 -11.83 32.65
CA PRO A 574 4.71 -12.64 33.36
C PRO A 574 4.18 -12.01 34.65
N ASP A 575 5.03 -11.27 35.38
CA ASP A 575 4.64 -10.60 36.64
C ASP A 575 3.71 -9.41 36.34
N ALA A 576 4.02 -8.63 35.29
CA ALA A 576 3.15 -7.55 34.82
C ALA A 576 1.77 -8.07 34.38
N VAL A 577 1.72 -9.19 33.66
CA VAL A 577 0.46 -9.85 33.28
C VAL A 577 -0.30 -10.36 34.50
N ARG A 578 0.39 -10.90 35.51
CA ARG A 578 -0.26 -11.35 36.75
C ARG A 578 -0.89 -10.19 37.52
N ASN A 579 -0.16 -9.08 37.65
CA ASN A 579 -0.65 -7.87 38.30
C ASN A 579 -1.88 -7.30 37.58
N TRP A 580 -1.84 -7.23 36.25
CA TRP A 580 -2.97 -6.84 35.44
C TRP A 580 -4.16 -7.80 35.56
N ALA A 581 -3.91 -9.11 35.57
CA ALA A 581 -4.99 -10.09 35.70
C ALA A 581 -5.72 -9.94 37.05
N ASP A 582 -4.95 -9.74 38.13
CA ASP A 582 -5.49 -9.49 39.48
C ASP A 582 -6.33 -8.20 39.53
N ALA A 583 -5.88 -7.13 38.87
CA ALA A 583 -6.52 -5.81 38.92
C ALA A 583 -7.71 -5.64 37.95
N GLU A 584 -7.58 -6.14 36.71
CA GLU A 584 -8.43 -5.76 35.59
C GLU A 584 -9.18 -6.94 34.99
N LEU A 585 -8.52 -8.10 34.78
CA LEU A 585 -9.14 -9.22 34.05
C LEU A 585 -10.39 -9.76 34.75
N THR A 586 -10.46 -9.68 36.08
CA THR A 586 -11.67 -10.07 36.84
C THR A 586 -12.89 -9.18 36.56
N ARG A 587 -12.70 -7.96 36.05
CA ARG A 587 -13.80 -7.08 35.59
C ARG A 587 -14.38 -7.57 34.27
N LEU A 588 -13.53 -8.13 33.41
CA LEU A 588 -13.91 -8.71 32.13
C LEU A 588 -14.48 -10.13 32.30
N TRP A 589 -13.94 -10.89 33.26
CA TRP A 589 -14.34 -12.24 33.66
C TRP A 589 -14.73 -12.29 35.14
N PRO A 590 -15.95 -11.86 35.52
CA PRO A 590 -16.40 -11.84 36.91
C PRO A 590 -16.28 -13.19 37.63
N GLY A 591 -16.43 -14.31 36.91
CA GLY A 591 -16.30 -15.67 37.42
C GLY A 591 -14.86 -16.16 37.63
N ALA A 592 -13.86 -15.36 37.24
CA ALA A 592 -12.43 -15.65 37.45
C ALA A 592 -11.88 -15.07 38.76
N GLY A 593 -12.70 -14.37 39.55
CA GLY A 593 -12.26 -13.75 40.81
C GLY A 593 -12.25 -14.72 42.00
N LYS A 594 -11.17 -14.72 42.79
CA LYS A 594 -11.08 -15.42 44.09
C LYS A 594 -10.30 -14.57 45.08
N ALA A 595 -10.93 -14.28 46.23
CA ALA A 595 -10.35 -13.42 47.27
C ALA A 595 -9.86 -12.04 46.76
N GLY A 596 -10.58 -11.45 45.80
CA GLY A 596 -10.25 -10.14 45.23
C GLY A 596 -9.11 -10.14 44.22
N LYS A 597 -8.69 -11.32 43.73
CA LYS A 597 -7.61 -11.51 42.75
C LYS A 597 -8.03 -12.49 41.65
N PHE A 598 -7.20 -12.63 40.62
CA PHE A 598 -7.41 -13.61 39.57
C PHE A 598 -7.16 -15.04 40.08
N ASP A 599 -8.11 -15.94 39.85
CA ASP A 599 -8.03 -17.34 40.25
C ASP A 599 -7.23 -18.15 39.22
N ALA A 600 -5.90 -18.16 39.37
CA ALA A 600 -5.03 -18.95 38.49
C ALA A 600 -5.32 -20.47 38.50
N SER A 601 -6.13 -20.98 39.45
CA SER A 601 -6.52 -22.40 39.45
C SER A 601 -7.41 -22.79 38.27
N ILE A 602 -8.06 -21.81 37.61
CA ILE A 602 -8.87 -22.03 36.40
C ILE A 602 -8.01 -22.29 35.15
N LEU A 603 -6.71 -22.03 35.21
CA LEU A 603 -5.80 -22.28 34.10
C LEU A 603 -5.43 -23.77 33.99
N TYR A 604 -5.16 -24.22 32.78
CA TYR A 604 -4.63 -25.54 32.49
C TYR A 604 -3.13 -25.45 32.21
N ALA A 605 -2.36 -26.33 32.87
CA ALA A 605 -0.96 -26.58 32.53
C ALA A 605 -0.63 -28.03 32.93
N ASP A 606 -0.07 -28.79 32.00
CA ASP A 606 0.24 -30.19 32.24
C ASP A 606 1.29 -30.34 33.36
N GLY A 607 1.08 -31.32 34.24
CA GLY A 607 1.94 -31.58 35.40
C GLY A 607 1.96 -30.51 36.51
N ALA A 608 1.23 -29.40 36.37
CA ALA A 608 1.21 -28.32 37.36
C ALA A 608 0.46 -28.71 38.64
N ARG A 609 1.02 -28.37 39.81
CA ARG A 609 0.46 -28.76 41.12
C ARG A 609 -0.19 -27.61 41.87
N THR A 610 0.24 -26.38 41.57
CA THR A 610 -0.26 -25.17 42.21
C THR A 610 -0.88 -24.21 41.20
N PRO A 611 -1.74 -23.26 41.63
CA PRO A 611 -2.23 -22.19 40.75
C PRO A 611 -1.11 -21.37 40.11
N ASP A 612 0.01 -21.16 40.79
CA ASP A 612 1.13 -20.39 40.26
C ASP A 612 1.93 -21.19 39.21
N ASP A 613 2.09 -22.51 39.40
CA ASP A 613 2.63 -23.39 38.35
C ASP A 613 1.77 -23.34 37.09
N LYS A 614 0.44 -23.31 37.25
CA LYS A 614 -0.50 -23.18 36.13
C LYS A 614 -0.33 -21.87 35.39
N PHE A 615 -0.17 -20.75 36.11
CA PHE A 615 0.08 -19.45 35.50
C PHE A 615 1.43 -19.42 34.77
N ALA A 616 2.50 -19.93 35.37
CA ALA A 616 3.82 -20.05 34.73
C ALA A 616 3.81 -20.99 33.51
N GLY A 617 2.87 -21.94 33.45
CA GLY A 617 2.62 -22.82 32.33
C GLY A 617 1.93 -22.16 31.12
N GLN A 618 1.50 -20.90 31.21
CA GLN A 618 0.89 -20.19 30.09
C GLN A 618 1.95 -19.68 29.09
N TYR A 619 1.50 -19.11 27.97
CA TYR A 619 2.39 -18.58 26.94
C TYR A 619 2.46 -17.06 27.02
N PHE A 620 3.66 -16.51 27.02
CA PHE A 620 3.94 -15.09 27.13
C PHE A 620 4.98 -14.71 26.08
N ARG A 621 4.71 -13.67 25.28
CA ARG A 621 5.58 -13.25 24.18
C ARG A 621 5.75 -11.74 24.14
N GLN A 622 6.97 -11.28 23.84
CA GLN A 622 7.28 -9.89 23.53
C GLN A 622 8.14 -9.85 22.26
N ASN A 623 7.76 -8.98 21.31
CA ASN A 623 8.33 -8.85 19.97
C ASN A 623 9.13 -7.56 19.90
N PHE A 624 10.40 -7.59 20.33
CA PHE A 624 11.19 -6.37 20.49
C PHE A 624 12.09 -6.05 19.30
N TYR A 625 12.51 -7.07 18.55
CA TYR A 625 13.69 -6.97 17.69
C TYR A 625 13.35 -7.12 16.22
N GLY A 626 14.08 -6.39 15.38
CA GLY A 626 14.11 -6.57 13.93
C GLY A 626 12.74 -6.87 13.30
N SER A 627 12.63 -8.05 12.70
CA SER A 627 11.49 -8.42 11.86
C SER A 627 10.16 -8.64 12.58
N GLU A 628 10.19 -8.79 13.90
CA GLU A 628 9.03 -9.01 14.78
C GLU A 628 8.22 -7.72 15.03
N ARG A 629 8.88 -6.56 14.87
CA ARG A 629 8.30 -5.26 15.21
C ARG A 629 7.18 -4.85 14.26
N TYR A 630 6.11 -4.30 14.82
CA TYR A 630 4.97 -3.81 14.05
C TYR A 630 5.31 -2.48 13.36
N VAL A 631 4.86 -2.29 12.11
CA VAL A 631 5.14 -1.09 11.32
C VAL A 631 4.01 -0.08 11.50
N LEU A 632 4.32 1.09 12.01
CA LEU A 632 3.31 2.10 12.35
C LEU A 632 2.88 2.94 11.14
N SER A 633 1.71 3.56 11.27
CA SER A 633 1.12 4.51 10.31
C SER A 633 0.87 5.86 10.98
N VAL A 634 1.92 6.41 11.61
CA VAL A 634 1.85 7.72 12.26
C VAL A 634 1.73 8.84 11.22
N PRO A 635 1.24 10.04 11.60
CA PRO A 635 1.05 11.15 10.68
C PRO A 635 2.30 11.51 9.88
N ASN A 636 2.10 11.97 8.64
CA ASN A 636 3.14 12.51 7.75
C ASN A 636 4.19 11.47 7.30
N THR A 637 3.90 10.15 7.42
CA THR A 637 4.85 9.09 7.06
C THR A 637 4.60 8.42 5.71
N VAL A 638 3.40 8.50 5.14
CA VAL A 638 3.06 7.88 3.84
C VAL A 638 4.02 8.31 2.73
N GLN A 639 4.44 9.57 2.72
CA GLN A 639 5.39 10.10 1.72
C GLN A 639 6.76 9.44 1.72
N TYR A 640 7.16 8.83 2.84
CA TYR A 640 8.46 8.19 3.01
C TYR A 640 8.42 6.69 2.66
N ARG A 641 7.22 6.10 2.52
CA ARG A 641 7.05 4.71 2.10
C ARG A 641 7.47 4.57 0.63
N LEU A 642 8.38 3.64 0.35
CA LEU A 642 8.81 3.36 -1.03
C LEU A 642 7.79 2.47 -1.76
N PRO A 643 7.48 2.72 -3.03
CA PRO A 643 6.67 1.80 -3.84
C PRO A 643 7.39 0.46 -4.05
N PRO A 644 6.65 -0.68 -4.11
CA PRO A 644 7.19 -2.02 -4.33
C PRO A 644 8.11 -2.18 -5.56
N ASP A 645 7.78 -1.51 -6.65
CA ASP A 645 8.51 -1.47 -7.92
C ASP A 645 9.32 -0.16 -8.11
N GLY A 646 9.51 0.60 -7.03
CA GLY A 646 10.12 1.93 -7.03
C GLY A 646 11.24 2.08 -6.01
N SER A 647 12.02 1.01 -5.80
CA SER A 647 13.14 0.95 -4.84
C SER A 647 14.26 1.95 -5.14
N GLY A 648 14.44 2.35 -6.40
CA GLY A 648 15.58 3.17 -6.82
C GLY A 648 16.86 2.38 -7.16
N PHE A 649 16.76 1.05 -7.29
CA PHE A 649 17.85 0.18 -7.76
C PHE A 649 17.34 -0.85 -8.79
N GLU A 650 18.12 -1.14 -9.84
CA GLU A 650 17.68 -1.85 -11.05
C GLU A 650 17.06 -3.23 -10.80
N ASN A 651 17.64 -3.96 -9.86
CA ASN A 651 17.34 -5.37 -9.65
C ASN A 651 16.76 -5.64 -8.26
N LEU A 652 16.23 -4.61 -7.59
CA LEU A 652 15.65 -4.72 -6.25
C LEU A 652 14.17 -4.34 -6.24
N TYR A 653 13.34 -5.26 -5.77
CA TYR A 653 11.90 -5.10 -5.59
C TYR A 653 11.53 -5.29 -4.13
N LEU A 654 10.53 -4.54 -3.65
CA LEU A 654 10.19 -4.47 -2.22
C LEU A 654 8.85 -5.14 -1.97
N ALA A 655 8.77 -6.00 -0.95
CA ALA A 655 7.55 -6.73 -0.64
C ALA A 655 7.29 -6.75 0.88
N GLY A 656 6.48 -5.82 1.36
CA GLY A 656 6.16 -5.70 2.79
C GLY A 656 5.09 -4.66 3.09
N ASP A 657 4.48 -4.75 4.27
CA ASP A 657 3.46 -3.81 4.76
C ASP A 657 4.00 -2.39 5.08
N TRP A 658 5.32 -2.22 5.03
CA TRP A 658 6.01 -0.93 5.13
C TRP A 658 6.12 -0.18 3.80
N THR A 659 5.83 -0.82 2.67
CA THR A 659 5.87 -0.16 1.35
C THR A 659 4.63 0.71 1.11
N ARG A 660 4.70 1.60 0.10
CA ARG A 660 3.58 2.44 -0.30
C ARG A 660 2.56 1.62 -1.08
N CYS A 661 1.31 1.63 -0.62
CA CYS A 661 0.18 0.96 -1.25
C CYS A 661 -1.14 1.69 -0.92
N GLY A 662 -2.27 1.26 -1.47
CA GLY A 662 -3.58 1.84 -1.16
C GLY A 662 -4.16 1.44 0.20
N ILE A 663 -3.31 1.12 1.20
CA ILE A 663 -3.71 0.94 2.61
C ILE A 663 -2.73 1.68 3.53
N ASN A 664 -1.43 1.56 3.29
CA ASN A 664 -0.36 2.18 4.08
C ASN A 664 -0.41 1.85 5.59
N ALA A 665 -0.85 0.65 5.95
CA ALA A 665 -0.91 0.16 7.34
C ALA A 665 -0.30 -1.23 7.49
N GLY A 666 0.23 -1.52 8.68
CA GLY A 666 0.81 -2.81 9.06
C GLY A 666 -0.23 -3.92 9.07
N CYS A 667 -0.55 -4.51 7.91
CA CYS A 667 -1.55 -5.57 7.83
C CYS A 667 -1.29 -6.53 6.66
N VAL A 668 -1.97 -7.67 6.71
CA VAL A 668 -1.86 -8.74 5.70
C VAL A 668 -2.24 -8.25 4.30
N GLU A 669 -3.31 -7.46 4.17
CA GLU A 669 -3.77 -6.97 2.87
C GLU A 669 -2.76 -6.01 2.25
N ALA A 670 -2.17 -5.10 3.05
CA ALA A 670 -1.13 -4.19 2.57
C ALA A 670 0.12 -4.96 2.10
N ALA A 671 0.56 -5.97 2.87
CA ALA A 671 1.67 -6.84 2.48
C ALA A 671 1.35 -7.63 1.20
N THR A 672 0.11 -8.10 1.04
CA THR A 672 -0.33 -8.84 -0.15
C THR A 672 -0.34 -7.94 -1.39
N ILE A 673 -0.89 -6.72 -1.28
CA ILE A 673 -0.86 -5.71 -2.34
C ILE A 673 0.60 -5.41 -2.73
N SER A 674 1.46 -5.19 -1.73
CA SER A 674 2.89 -4.97 -1.94
C SER A 674 3.56 -6.10 -2.72
N GLY A 675 3.31 -7.36 -2.34
CA GLY A 675 3.85 -8.53 -3.04
C GLY A 675 3.37 -8.65 -4.48
N LEU A 676 2.10 -8.36 -4.76
CA LEU A 676 1.55 -8.35 -6.12
C LEU A 676 2.18 -7.23 -6.97
N MET A 677 2.36 -6.03 -6.39
CA MET A 677 3.02 -4.92 -7.08
C MET A 677 4.51 -5.22 -7.36
N ALA A 678 5.20 -5.88 -6.43
CA ALA A 678 6.57 -6.33 -6.61
C ALA A 678 6.66 -7.34 -7.77
N ALA A 679 5.76 -8.34 -7.81
CA ALA A 679 5.68 -9.31 -8.90
C ALA A 679 5.37 -8.62 -10.25
N ARG A 680 4.45 -7.65 -10.28
CA ARG A 680 4.13 -6.84 -11.47
C ARG A 680 5.36 -6.10 -11.97
N GLY A 681 6.04 -5.37 -11.09
CA GLY A 681 7.25 -4.61 -11.44
C GLY A 681 8.40 -5.50 -11.93
N LEU A 682 8.57 -6.69 -11.34
CA LEU A 682 9.64 -7.62 -11.70
C LEU A 682 9.39 -8.32 -13.05
N THR A 683 8.15 -8.74 -13.29
CA THR A 683 7.82 -9.57 -14.45
C THR A 683 7.31 -8.78 -15.64
N GLY A 684 6.82 -7.56 -15.42
CA GLY A 684 6.05 -6.78 -16.38
C GLY A 684 4.66 -7.35 -16.68
N ALA A 685 4.25 -8.44 -16.00
CA ALA A 685 2.95 -9.07 -16.22
C ALA A 685 1.83 -8.29 -15.52
N ASP A 686 0.64 -8.28 -16.12
CA ASP A 686 -0.52 -7.64 -15.52
C ASP A 686 -1.14 -8.55 -14.45
N PHE A 687 -1.12 -8.08 -13.20
CA PHE A 687 -1.77 -8.75 -12.08
C PHE A 687 -2.93 -7.88 -11.58
N LYS A 688 -4.08 -8.50 -11.33
CA LYS A 688 -5.22 -7.82 -10.70
C LYS A 688 -4.86 -7.45 -9.25
N ILE A 689 -4.88 -6.16 -8.94
CA ILE A 689 -4.64 -5.62 -7.59
C ILE A 689 -5.82 -4.73 -7.21
N VAL A 690 -6.60 -5.16 -6.21
CA VAL A 690 -7.75 -4.39 -5.72
C VAL A 690 -7.29 -3.40 -4.65
N GLY A 691 -7.69 -2.13 -4.75
CA GLY A 691 -7.37 -1.12 -3.74
C GLY A 691 -5.91 -0.65 -3.77
N GLU A 692 -5.32 -0.52 -4.96
CA GLU A 692 -4.00 0.09 -5.15
C GLU A 692 -3.99 1.60 -4.84
N GLY A 693 -5.13 2.27 -4.95
CA GLY A 693 -5.34 3.67 -4.57
C GLY A 693 -6.81 3.98 -4.29
N ASP A 694 -7.07 5.17 -3.74
CA ASP A 694 -8.43 5.63 -3.37
C ASP A 694 -9.27 6.09 -4.58
N LEU A 695 -8.58 6.51 -5.64
CA LEU A 695 -9.16 6.97 -6.89
C LEU A 695 -8.79 5.96 -7.97
N ALA A 696 -9.74 5.62 -8.84
CA ALA A 696 -9.44 4.75 -9.95
C ALA A 696 -8.34 5.40 -10.83
N PRO A 697 -7.46 4.61 -11.50
CA PRO A 697 -6.39 5.16 -12.35
C PRO A 697 -6.89 6.11 -13.47
N ASP A 698 -8.18 6.00 -13.83
CA ASP A 698 -8.88 6.82 -14.80
C ASP A 698 -9.76 7.93 -14.18
N ALA A 699 -9.87 8.02 -12.85
CA ALA A 699 -10.70 8.99 -12.14
C ALA A 699 -10.07 10.39 -12.01
N GLY A 700 -8.75 10.52 -12.17
CA GLY A 700 -8.04 11.79 -11.97
C GLY A 700 -6.58 11.51 -11.59
N PRO A 701 -5.68 12.50 -11.64
CA PRO A 701 -4.25 12.21 -11.63
C PRO A 701 -3.78 11.79 -10.23
N THR A 702 -2.77 10.92 -10.17
CA THR A 702 -1.95 10.61 -8.99
C THR A 702 -0.93 11.72 -8.74
N ASP A 703 -0.54 11.97 -7.48
CA ASP A 703 0.32 13.10 -7.04
C ASP A 703 -0.09 14.49 -7.61
N ALA A 704 -1.35 14.60 -8.04
CA ALA A 704 -1.86 15.61 -8.95
C ALA A 704 -2.06 17.00 -8.38
N THR A 705 -2.01 17.15 -7.07
CA THR A 705 -2.11 18.45 -6.42
C THR A 705 -0.86 19.30 -6.69
N LYS A 706 0.25 18.68 -7.11
CA LYS A 706 1.45 19.38 -7.62
C LYS A 706 1.27 19.90 -9.07
N LEU A 707 0.26 19.41 -9.79
CA LEU A 707 0.02 19.72 -11.21
C LEU A 707 -0.95 20.89 -11.44
N SER A 708 -1.60 21.42 -10.40
CA SER A 708 -2.48 22.58 -10.54
C SER A 708 -1.69 23.88 -10.50
N SER A 709 -1.01 24.23 -11.59
CA SER A 709 -0.70 25.64 -11.83
C SER A 709 -2.00 26.33 -12.29
N PRO A 710 -2.47 27.39 -11.60
CA PRO A 710 -3.53 28.25 -12.13
C PRO A 710 -3.05 29.07 -13.34
N TYR A 711 -1.74 29.07 -13.62
CA TYR A 711 -1.12 29.81 -14.71
C TYR A 711 -0.75 28.85 -15.84
N ALA A 712 -1.62 28.77 -16.84
CA ALA A 712 -1.23 28.37 -18.19
C ALA A 712 -0.85 29.64 -18.94
N GLN A 713 0.33 30.24 -18.66
CA GLN A 713 0.90 31.32 -19.47
C GLN A 713 2.27 31.78 -18.97
N SER A 714 3.33 31.14 -19.49
CA SER A 714 4.64 31.79 -19.69
C SER A 714 5.14 31.68 -21.13
N ALA A 715 4.35 31.05 -22.02
CA ALA A 715 4.70 30.89 -23.42
C ALA A 715 4.95 32.28 -24.07
N PRO A 716 6.08 32.50 -24.76
CA PRO A 716 6.45 33.80 -25.34
C PRO A 716 5.60 34.21 -26.56
N TRP A 717 4.49 33.53 -26.82
CA TRP A 717 3.64 33.71 -27.99
C TRP A 717 2.29 34.35 -27.60
N PRO A 718 1.80 35.39 -28.31
CA PRO A 718 0.45 35.90 -28.08
C PRO A 718 -0.57 34.78 -28.33
N LEU A 719 -1.47 34.57 -27.37
CA LEU A 719 -2.53 33.56 -27.43
C LEU A 719 -3.39 33.78 -28.68
N THR A 720 -3.31 32.86 -29.63
CA THR A 720 -4.52 32.56 -30.39
C THR A 720 -5.52 31.94 -29.39
N PRO A 721 -6.83 32.23 -29.49
CA PRO A 721 -7.82 31.80 -28.49
C PRO A 721 -7.97 30.27 -28.37
N VAL A 722 -7.36 29.49 -29.27
CA VAL A 722 -7.46 28.04 -29.36
C VAL A 722 -6.06 27.43 -29.33
N TYR A 723 -5.76 26.61 -28.31
CA TYR A 723 -4.49 25.88 -28.18
C TYR A 723 -4.73 24.53 -27.50
N GLY A 724 -3.81 23.58 -27.61
CA GLY A 724 -3.86 22.31 -26.89
C GLY A 724 -3.35 22.47 -25.46
N THR A 725 -3.93 21.77 -24.49
CA THR A 725 -3.45 21.77 -23.11
C THR A 725 -3.67 20.41 -22.44
N GLY A 726 -2.75 20.04 -21.55
CA GLY A 726 -2.80 18.81 -20.77
C GLY A 726 -1.83 18.85 -19.60
N GLN A 727 -1.70 17.72 -18.92
CA GLN A 727 -0.73 17.46 -17.86
C GLN A 727 0.04 16.18 -18.18
N ILE A 728 1.28 16.09 -17.67
CA ILE A 728 2.16 14.93 -17.83
C ILE A 728 2.65 14.46 -16.46
N ASP A 729 2.63 13.14 -16.29
CA ASP A 729 3.48 12.38 -15.37
C ASP A 729 4.30 11.40 -16.22
N GLY A 730 5.62 11.44 -16.15
CA GLY A 730 6.46 10.59 -16.98
C GLY A 730 7.95 10.82 -16.80
N TRP A 731 8.77 10.17 -17.62
CA TRP A 731 10.22 10.34 -17.61
C TRP A 731 10.73 10.98 -18.88
N PHE A 732 11.63 11.93 -18.71
CA PHE A 732 12.41 12.53 -19.78
C PHE A 732 13.83 12.02 -19.63
N SER A 733 14.43 11.54 -20.72
CA SER A 733 15.80 11.08 -20.74
C SER A 733 16.48 11.50 -22.03
N PHE A 734 17.73 11.96 -21.92
CA PHE A 734 18.49 12.52 -23.02
C PHE A 734 19.71 11.66 -23.29
N HIS A 735 19.88 11.22 -24.53
CA HIS A 735 20.89 10.24 -24.94
C HIS A 735 21.71 10.74 -26.11
N ALA A 736 22.98 10.36 -26.16
CA ALA A 736 23.83 10.56 -27.34
C ALA A 736 23.73 9.31 -28.23
N VAL A 737 23.30 9.50 -29.48
CA VAL A 737 23.01 8.42 -30.43
C VAL A 737 23.79 8.63 -31.71
N ASP A 738 24.14 7.54 -32.42
CA ASP A 738 24.89 7.61 -33.68
C ASP A 738 24.21 8.54 -34.70
N ALA A 739 24.93 9.58 -35.13
CA ALA A 739 24.38 10.61 -36.00
C ALA A 739 24.01 10.08 -37.38
N ARG A 740 24.76 9.12 -37.93
CA ARG A 740 24.48 8.55 -39.26
C ARG A 740 23.18 7.76 -39.27
N ALA A 741 22.92 7.00 -38.21
CA ALA A 741 21.67 6.26 -38.06
C ALA A 741 20.47 7.19 -37.92
N LEU A 742 20.64 8.33 -37.23
CA LEU A 742 19.59 9.34 -37.10
C LEU A 742 19.32 10.08 -38.41
N GLU A 743 20.37 10.47 -39.15
CA GLU A 743 20.25 11.09 -40.48
C GLU A 743 19.45 10.18 -41.44
N ALA A 744 19.66 8.87 -41.37
CA ALA A 744 18.98 7.88 -42.23
C ALA A 744 17.47 7.75 -41.99
N VAL A 745 16.93 8.28 -40.89
CA VAL A 745 15.49 8.27 -40.59
C VAL A 745 14.83 9.64 -40.77
N LEU A 746 15.60 10.67 -41.16
CA LEU A 746 15.05 11.99 -41.46
C LEU A 746 14.37 12.01 -42.84
N PRO A 747 13.27 12.77 -43.00
CA PRO A 747 12.61 12.93 -44.28
C PRO A 747 13.44 13.80 -45.25
N ASP A 748 13.16 13.69 -46.54
CA ASP A 748 13.86 14.46 -47.58
C ASP A 748 13.79 15.98 -47.34
N GLY A 749 14.96 16.62 -47.30
CA GLY A 749 15.13 18.05 -47.03
C GLY A 749 15.16 18.42 -45.54
N MET A 750 15.30 17.43 -44.66
CA MET A 750 15.70 17.61 -43.27
C MET A 750 17.09 17.00 -43.07
N SER A 751 17.94 17.67 -42.30
CA SER A 751 19.24 17.14 -41.89
C SER A 751 19.52 17.45 -40.43
N LEU A 752 20.52 16.79 -39.84
CA LEU A 752 21.00 17.17 -38.51
C LEU A 752 21.65 18.57 -38.55
N HIS A 753 21.37 19.40 -37.55
CA HIS A 753 21.98 20.71 -37.33
C HIS A 753 23.24 20.56 -36.44
N PRO A 754 24.28 21.40 -36.61
CA PRO A 754 25.42 21.40 -35.69
C PRO A 754 25.03 21.61 -34.22
N GLN A 755 25.72 20.92 -33.31
CA GLN A 755 25.48 20.96 -31.86
C GLN A 755 26.78 20.70 -31.07
N THR A 756 26.85 21.12 -29.81
CA THR A 756 28.05 20.96 -28.94
C THR A 756 27.85 20.04 -27.73
N LEU A 757 26.61 19.59 -27.49
CA LEU A 757 26.18 18.81 -26.33
C LEU A 757 26.65 17.34 -26.36
N THR A 758 26.79 16.74 -27.53
CA THR A 758 27.22 15.35 -27.71
C THR A 758 28.53 15.26 -28.51
N PRO A 759 29.35 14.20 -28.29
CA PRO A 759 30.60 14.00 -29.01
C PRO A 759 30.45 13.98 -30.53
N GLU A 760 31.55 14.22 -31.25
CA GLU A 760 31.60 14.10 -32.71
C GLU A 760 31.13 12.70 -33.17
N GLY A 761 30.30 12.65 -34.22
CA GLY A 761 29.68 11.42 -34.71
C GLY A 761 28.42 10.99 -33.95
N GLN A 762 28.06 11.68 -32.86
CA GLN A 762 26.82 11.47 -32.13
C GLN A 762 25.90 12.71 -32.18
N HIS A 763 24.64 12.49 -31.84
CA HIS A 763 23.62 13.53 -31.84
C HIS A 763 22.64 13.35 -30.66
N PRO A 764 22.10 14.43 -30.07
CA PRO A 764 21.16 14.37 -28.97
C PRO A 764 19.78 13.83 -29.38
N VAL A 765 19.26 12.89 -28.59
CA VAL A 765 17.90 12.36 -28.69
C VAL A 765 17.22 12.47 -27.33
N ALA A 766 16.02 13.05 -27.29
CA ALA A 766 15.16 13.02 -26.11
C ALA A 766 14.13 11.88 -26.22
N ILE A 767 13.99 11.10 -25.16
CA ILE A 767 12.97 10.06 -25.02
C ILE A 767 12.05 10.45 -23.87
N LEU A 768 10.78 10.65 -24.19
CA LEU A 768 9.73 11.03 -23.25
C LEU A 768 8.74 9.87 -23.11
N ALA A 769 8.72 9.26 -21.94
CA ALA A 769 7.90 8.10 -21.60
C ALA A 769 6.82 8.53 -20.61
N ASN A 770 5.63 8.86 -21.11
CA ASN A 770 4.66 9.65 -20.36
C ASN A 770 3.28 8.99 -20.24
N GLN A 771 2.56 9.41 -19.20
CA GLN A 771 1.11 9.39 -19.12
C GLN A 771 0.58 10.82 -19.32
N GLN A 772 -0.33 10.97 -20.28
CA GLN A 772 -1.01 12.20 -20.62
C GLN A 772 -2.35 12.29 -19.89
N VAL A 773 -2.63 13.44 -19.27
CA VAL A 773 -3.81 13.65 -18.42
C VAL A 773 -4.58 14.90 -18.84
N GLY A 774 -5.91 14.76 -18.96
CA GLY A 774 -6.82 15.88 -19.20
C GLY A 774 -6.60 16.64 -20.52
N VAL A 775 -6.02 15.97 -21.51
CA VAL A 775 -5.65 16.55 -22.81
C VAL A 775 -6.90 17.02 -23.57
N ARG A 776 -6.90 18.28 -24.00
CA ARG A 776 -8.01 18.90 -24.75
C ARG A 776 -7.59 20.18 -25.46
N ALA A 777 -8.45 20.67 -26.34
CA ALA A 777 -8.38 22.06 -26.80
C ALA A 777 -8.83 23.02 -25.68
N SER A 778 -8.19 24.19 -25.59
CA SER A 778 -8.41 25.20 -24.55
C SER A 778 -9.86 25.68 -24.47
N ILE A 779 -10.57 25.72 -25.60
CA ILE A 779 -11.97 26.12 -25.70
C ILE A 779 -12.96 25.05 -25.20
N LEU A 780 -12.51 23.80 -25.01
CA LEU A 780 -13.36 22.70 -24.60
C LEU A 780 -13.37 22.56 -23.06
N PRO A 781 -14.53 22.32 -22.45
CA PRO A 781 -14.60 21.99 -21.04
C PRO A 781 -13.90 20.64 -20.77
N LYS A 782 -13.35 20.46 -19.56
CA LYS A 782 -12.58 19.25 -19.17
C LYS A 782 -13.31 17.93 -19.46
N ILE A 783 -14.62 17.89 -19.29
CA ILE A 783 -15.47 16.71 -19.55
C ILE A 783 -15.49 16.25 -21.02
N MET A 784 -15.11 17.13 -21.95
CA MET A 784 -14.99 16.83 -23.38
C MET A 784 -13.54 16.53 -23.79
N GLY A 785 -12.61 16.49 -22.82
CA GLY A 785 -11.23 16.11 -23.06
C GLY A 785 -11.03 14.61 -23.23
N TYR A 786 -9.83 14.22 -23.65
CA TYR A 786 -9.45 12.82 -23.78
C TYR A 786 -9.30 12.19 -22.39
N ARG A 787 -9.71 10.91 -22.27
CA ARG A 787 -9.35 10.07 -21.12
C ARG A 787 -7.83 9.95 -21.03
N ASN A 788 -7.30 9.78 -19.83
CA ASN A 788 -5.86 9.62 -19.60
C ASN A 788 -5.29 8.48 -20.45
N TYR A 789 -4.09 8.65 -21.00
CA TYR A 789 -3.48 7.67 -21.90
C TYR A 789 -1.95 7.70 -21.81
N CYS A 790 -1.29 6.56 -22.02
CA CYS A 790 0.16 6.51 -22.18
C CYS A 790 0.58 7.00 -23.57
N GLU A 791 1.64 7.80 -23.63
CA GLU A 791 2.27 8.33 -24.84
C GLU A 791 3.80 8.26 -24.72
N ALA A 792 4.46 7.69 -25.72
CA ALA A 792 5.90 7.53 -25.79
C ALA A 792 6.43 8.28 -27.02
N ILE A 793 7.36 9.21 -26.81
CA ILE A 793 7.90 10.10 -27.84
C ILE A 793 9.42 9.88 -27.92
N ILE A 794 9.94 9.71 -29.13
CA ILE A 794 11.37 9.85 -29.42
C ILE A 794 11.52 11.11 -30.26
N ALA A 795 12.34 12.04 -29.80
CA ALA A 795 12.61 13.31 -30.44
C ALA A 795 14.08 13.41 -30.80
N ILE A 796 14.37 13.62 -32.09
CA ILE A 796 15.69 13.98 -32.59
C ILE A 796 15.80 15.50 -32.45
N ASN A 797 16.60 15.96 -31.50
CA ASN A 797 16.83 17.38 -31.27
C ASN A 797 17.78 17.96 -32.32
N PHE A 798 17.89 19.29 -32.40
CA PHE A 798 18.84 19.97 -33.30
C PHE A 798 18.78 19.47 -34.76
N VAL A 799 17.61 19.55 -35.39
CA VAL A 799 17.47 19.34 -36.84
C VAL A 799 17.28 20.68 -37.55
N GLN A 800 17.61 20.70 -38.85
CA GLN A 800 17.36 21.82 -39.75
C GLN A 800 16.56 21.35 -40.96
N VAL A 801 15.78 22.26 -41.56
CA VAL A 801 14.93 21.95 -42.72
C VAL A 801 15.11 22.96 -43.83
N GLU A 802 15.06 22.49 -45.07
CA GLU A 802 15.20 23.34 -46.26
C GLU A 802 14.19 24.49 -46.27
N GLY A 803 14.69 25.71 -46.49
CA GLY A 803 13.87 26.91 -46.66
C GLY A 803 13.48 27.61 -45.35
N HIS A 804 13.92 27.14 -44.20
CA HIS A 804 13.68 27.78 -42.90
C HIS A 804 14.95 27.85 -42.06
N GLU A 805 15.28 29.06 -41.58
CA GLU A 805 16.31 29.28 -40.56
C GLU A 805 15.74 28.93 -39.18
N GLY A 806 16.52 28.27 -38.33
CA GLY A 806 16.12 27.91 -36.96
C GLY A 806 16.65 26.53 -36.53
N VAL A 807 16.51 26.25 -35.24
CA VAL A 807 16.89 24.95 -34.64
C VAL A 807 15.61 24.24 -34.20
N PHE A 808 15.35 23.09 -34.80
CA PHE A 808 14.10 22.36 -34.60
C PHE A 808 14.31 21.00 -33.94
N SER A 809 13.21 20.36 -33.56
CA SER A 809 13.16 18.96 -33.14
C SER A 809 12.22 18.16 -34.04
N TYR A 810 12.59 16.94 -34.40
CA TYR A 810 11.77 16.03 -35.20
C TYR A 810 11.32 14.84 -34.36
N LEU A 811 10.05 14.43 -34.52
CA LEU A 811 9.47 13.29 -33.83
C LEU A 811 9.31 12.10 -34.78
N PRO A 812 10.38 11.34 -35.07
CA PRO A 812 10.29 10.18 -35.96
C PRO A 812 9.34 9.11 -35.41
N ASN A 813 9.16 9.07 -34.09
CA ASN A 813 8.46 8.01 -33.40
C ASN A 813 7.56 8.54 -32.28
N LEU A 814 6.27 8.21 -32.36
CA LEU A 814 5.30 8.56 -31.33
C LEU A 814 4.23 7.47 -31.20
N TYR A 815 4.27 6.69 -30.12
CA TYR A 815 3.25 5.66 -29.82
C TYR A 815 2.31 6.09 -28.70
N LEU A 816 1.05 5.67 -28.77
CA LEU A 816 0.05 5.99 -27.75
C LEU A 816 -1.11 4.99 -27.70
N THR A 817 -1.92 5.11 -26.65
CA THR A 817 -3.05 4.20 -26.34
C THR A 817 -4.45 4.79 -26.63
N ASN A 818 -4.57 6.05 -27.08
CA ASN A 818 -5.84 6.73 -27.38
C ASN A 818 -6.05 7.09 -28.87
N ASN A 819 -7.00 6.43 -29.53
CA ASN A 819 -7.23 6.63 -30.97
C ASN A 819 -7.63 8.06 -31.38
N TRP A 820 -8.36 8.80 -30.54
CA TRP A 820 -8.75 10.18 -30.86
C TRP A 820 -7.56 11.13 -30.83
N ALA A 821 -6.68 10.98 -29.84
CA ALA A 821 -5.44 11.74 -29.75
C ALA A 821 -4.50 11.45 -30.95
N ARG A 822 -4.49 10.20 -31.46
CA ARG A 822 -3.77 9.83 -32.69
C ARG A 822 -4.32 10.60 -33.90
N LEU A 823 -5.62 10.50 -34.13
CA LEU A 823 -6.27 11.11 -35.30
C LEU A 823 -6.09 12.64 -35.30
N ALA A 824 -6.28 13.28 -34.15
CA ALA A 824 -6.10 14.73 -34.02
C ALA A 824 -4.64 15.14 -34.30
N GLY A 825 -3.65 14.45 -33.74
CA GLY A 825 -2.23 14.77 -33.95
C GLY A 825 -1.78 14.63 -35.41
N ILE A 826 -2.20 13.56 -36.10
CA ILE A 826 -1.89 13.36 -37.52
C ILE A 826 -2.55 14.43 -38.39
N TRP A 827 -3.83 14.75 -38.13
CA TRP A 827 -4.60 15.61 -39.02
C TRP A 827 -4.25 17.10 -38.86
N TRP A 828 -4.00 17.54 -37.63
CA TRP A 828 -3.75 18.95 -37.33
C TRP A 828 -2.26 19.31 -37.25
N TYR A 829 -1.40 18.39 -36.82
CA TYR A 829 0.00 18.69 -36.50
C TYR A 829 1.02 17.86 -37.29
N GLY A 830 0.61 16.98 -38.21
CA GLY A 830 1.54 16.21 -39.04
C GLY A 830 2.35 15.13 -38.30
N TYR A 831 2.08 14.89 -37.01
CA TYR A 831 2.84 13.93 -36.21
C TYR A 831 2.66 12.48 -36.69
N ASN A 832 3.73 11.69 -36.65
CA ASN A 832 3.73 10.25 -36.95
C ASN A 832 3.19 9.42 -35.77
N LYS A 833 1.95 9.70 -35.35
CA LYS A 833 1.32 9.01 -34.21
C LYS A 833 0.86 7.59 -34.59
N ARG A 834 1.34 6.59 -33.85
CA ARG A 834 1.00 5.18 -34.04
C ARG A 834 0.30 4.62 -32.80
N MET A 835 -0.57 3.63 -32.99
CA MET A 835 -1.14 2.89 -31.86
C MET A 835 -0.14 1.84 -31.40
N GLY A 836 -0.03 1.65 -30.09
CA GLY A 836 0.77 0.58 -29.49
C GLY A 836 0.15 0.06 -28.20
N ARG A 837 0.74 -1.00 -27.65
CA ARG A 837 0.51 -1.44 -26.27
C ARG A 837 1.61 -0.83 -25.40
N LEU A 838 1.21 0.09 -24.52
CA LEU A 838 2.12 0.81 -23.64
C LEU A 838 1.74 0.54 -22.19
N GLN A 839 2.74 0.37 -21.34
CA GLN A 839 2.55 0.17 -19.91
C GLN A 839 3.59 0.97 -19.14
N MET A 840 3.15 1.64 -18.09
CA MET A 840 3.95 2.46 -17.19
C MET A 840 3.80 1.92 -15.75
N GLY A 841 4.92 1.58 -15.11
CA GLY A 841 5.01 1.27 -13.67
C GLY A 841 5.70 2.41 -12.90
N ASN A 842 6.19 2.20 -11.67
CA ASN A 842 6.89 3.29 -10.94
C ASN A 842 8.35 3.50 -11.36
N GLY A 843 8.97 2.49 -11.97
CA GLY A 843 10.36 2.51 -12.44
C GLY A 843 10.54 1.86 -13.80
N HIS A 844 9.46 1.61 -14.55
CA HIS A 844 9.53 0.99 -15.87
C HIS A 844 8.53 1.59 -16.85
N TYR A 845 8.88 1.55 -18.14
CA TYR A 845 7.99 1.86 -19.26
C TYR A 845 8.22 0.85 -20.38
N SER A 846 7.16 0.36 -21.02
CA SER A 846 7.28 -0.55 -22.15
C SER A 846 6.45 -0.09 -23.34
N VAL A 847 7.00 -0.28 -24.54
CA VAL A 847 6.34 0.05 -25.81
C VAL A 847 6.39 -1.18 -26.71
N ALA A 848 5.21 -1.65 -27.10
CA ALA A 848 5.03 -2.74 -28.04
C ALA A 848 4.07 -2.35 -29.18
N ALA A 849 4.21 -2.99 -30.32
CA ALA A 849 3.25 -2.89 -31.42
C ALA A 849 1.87 -3.46 -31.01
N THR A 850 0.83 -3.20 -31.79
CA THR A 850 -0.54 -3.66 -31.50
C THR A 850 -0.67 -5.18 -31.46
N ASP A 851 0.20 -5.89 -32.18
CA ASP A 851 0.33 -7.35 -32.19
C ASP A 851 1.15 -7.91 -31.01
N GLY A 852 1.69 -7.05 -30.14
CA GLY A 852 2.46 -7.42 -28.96
C GLY A 852 3.97 -7.53 -29.16
N ARG A 853 4.50 -7.30 -30.37
CA ARG A 853 5.96 -7.29 -30.58
C ARG A 853 6.63 -6.14 -29.81
N PRO A 854 7.66 -6.40 -28.97
CA PRO A 854 8.35 -5.36 -28.22
C PRO A 854 9.15 -4.44 -29.15
N ILE A 855 9.08 -3.13 -28.91
CA ILE A 855 9.78 -2.10 -29.70
C ILE A 855 10.95 -1.54 -28.88
N TRP A 856 10.64 -0.95 -27.73
CA TRP A 856 11.63 -0.50 -26.76
C TRP A 856 11.05 -0.48 -25.34
N SER A 857 11.92 -0.46 -24.35
CA SER A 857 11.55 -0.33 -22.94
C SER A 857 12.52 0.57 -22.19
N GLY A 858 12.02 1.27 -21.17
CA GLY A 858 12.82 2.08 -20.26
C GLY A 858 12.77 1.50 -18.84
N ARG A 859 13.90 1.50 -18.15
CA ARG A 859 14.02 1.29 -16.70
C ARG A 859 14.55 2.58 -16.07
N TYR A 860 13.90 3.05 -15.01
CA TYR A 860 14.16 4.33 -14.37
C TYR A 860 14.32 4.14 -12.86
N GLN A 861 15.42 4.62 -12.29
CA GLN A 861 15.67 4.49 -10.85
C GLN A 861 15.72 5.86 -10.18
N GLN A 862 14.66 6.16 -9.44
CA GLN A 862 14.56 7.39 -8.67
C GLN A 862 15.15 7.19 -7.27
N LYS A 863 16.30 7.80 -6.99
CA LYS A 863 16.93 7.75 -5.66
C LYS A 863 16.58 8.93 -4.78
N ASP A 864 16.06 10.01 -5.37
CA ASP A 864 15.80 11.28 -4.69
C ASP A 864 14.33 11.71 -4.74
N PHE A 865 13.94 12.56 -3.78
CA PHE A 865 12.62 13.19 -3.76
C PHE A 865 12.46 14.20 -4.90
N ALA A 866 11.22 14.35 -5.37
CA ALA A 866 10.87 15.38 -6.33
C ALA A 866 11.08 16.79 -5.77
N ARG A 867 11.63 17.70 -6.56
CA ARG A 867 11.87 19.11 -6.26
C ARG A 867 11.55 19.97 -7.49
N PRO A 868 11.35 21.29 -7.36
CA PRO A 868 11.21 22.16 -8.52
C PRO A 868 12.41 22.03 -9.48
N LEU A 869 12.16 21.98 -10.79
CA LEU A 869 13.22 21.89 -11.81
C LEU A 869 14.16 23.09 -11.77
N THR A 870 13.65 24.25 -11.36
CA THR A 870 14.42 25.49 -11.17
C THR A 870 15.54 25.37 -10.13
N HIS A 871 15.54 24.31 -9.30
CA HIS A 871 16.65 24.02 -8.38
C HIS A 871 17.82 23.29 -9.06
N SER A 872 17.65 22.76 -10.28
CA SER A 872 18.72 22.14 -11.04
C SER A 872 19.59 23.20 -11.72
N PRO A 873 20.94 23.10 -11.65
CA PRO A 873 21.81 23.96 -12.46
C PRO A 873 21.63 23.73 -13.97
N ASP A 874 21.08 22.57 -14.37
CA ASP A 874 20.85 22.20 -15.76
C ASP A 874 19.44 22.54 -16.24
N CYS A 875 18.65 23.32 -15.48
CA CYS A 875 17.29 23.74 -15.86
C CYS A 875 17.25 24.39 -17.25
N GLY A 876 18.22 25.27 -17.56
CA GLY A 876 18.31 25.91 -18.88
C GLY A 876 18.61 24.92 -20.01
N LEU A 877 19.47 23.93 -19.75
CA LEU A 877 19.80 22.88 -20.72
C LEU A 877 18.63 21.92 -20.96
N VAL A 878 17.85 21.62 -19.91
CA VAL A 878 16.59 20.87 -20.06
C VAL A 878 15.61 21.66 -20.93
N GLN A 879 15.46 22.95 -20.67
CA GLN A 879 14.59 23.81 -21.45
C GLN A 879 15.00 23.87 -22.92
N SER A 880 16.29 23.99 -23.21
CA SER A 880 16.80 24.11 -24.58
C SER A 880 16.65 22.85 -25.43
N LEU A 881 16.49 21.67 -24.81
CA LEU A 881 16.23 20.40 -25.48
C LEU A 881 14.73 20.05 -25.51
N ALA A 882 14.01 20.27 -24.41
CA ALA A 882 12.61 19.86 -24.29
C ALA A 882 11.64 20.80 -25.00
N GLU A 883 11.94 22.10 -25.07
CA GLU A 883 11.04 23.12 -25.65
C GLU A 883 11.49 23.61 -27.04
N GLN A 884 12.27 22.81 -27.77
CA GLN A 884 12.57 23.09 -29.18
C GLN A 884 11.28 23.07 -30.02
N ILE A 885 11.20 23.95 -31.02
CA ILE A 885 10.08 23.93 -31.96
C ILE A 885 10.06 22.59 -32.69
N VAL A 886 8.95 21.88 -32.60
CA VAL A 886 8.77 20.60 -33.26
C VAL A 886 8.39 20.85 -34.72
N VAL A 887 9.15 20.27 -35.64
CA VAL A 887 8.88 20.27 -37.08
C VAL A 887 8.42 18.88 -37.53
N SER A 888 7.47 18.84 -38.45
CA SER A 888 6.93 17.62 -39.05
C SER A 888 6.55 17.86 -40.51
N GLU A 889 6.34 16.79 -41.27
CA GLU A 889 5.82 16.88 -42.64
C GLU A 889 4.33 17.23 -42.61
N GLY A 890 3.99 18.38 -43.17
CA GLY A 890 2.62 18.88 -43.19
C GLY A 890 1.80 18.31 -44.36
N LYS A 891 0.47 18.28 -44.21
CA LYS A 891 -0.45 17.92 -45.31
C LYS A 891 -0.77 19.08 -46.25
N PHE A 892 -0.66 20.31 -45.75
CA PHE A 892 -1.06 21.55 -46.46
C PHE A 892 0.14 22.47 -46.77
N SER A 893 1.29 22.23 -46.14
CA SER A 893 2.60 22.84 -46.40
C SER A 893 3.67 21.76 -46.23
N ARG A 894 4.83 21.87 -46.89
CA ARG A 894 5.92 20.86 -46.77
C ARG A 894 6.31 20.65 -45.30
N TRP A 895 6.50 21.75 -44.57
CA TRP A 895 6.83 21.73 -43.14
C TRP A 895 5.69 22.30 -42.29
N GLN A 896 5.46 21.65 -41.15
CA GLN A 896 4.51 22.04 -40.12
C GLN A 896 5.25 22.19 -38.78
N PHE A 897 5.22 23.38 -38.21
CA PHE A 897 5.89 23.81 -36.99
C PHE A 897 4.90 23.93 -35.85
N SER A 898 5.32 23.45 -34.68
CA SER A 898 4.52 23.47 -33.46
C SER A 898 5.39 23.73 -32.24
N SER A 899 4.94 24.62 -31.36
CA SER A 899 5.60 24.90 -30.09
C SER A 899 4.92 24.14 -28.96
N PHE A 900 5.72 23.38 -28.21
CA PHE A 900 5.34 22.69 -26.98
C PHE A 900 5.95 23.42 -25.79
N ASP A 901 5.11 23.97 -24.91
CA ASP A 901 5.54 24.61 -23.66
C ASP A 901 5.20 23.66 -22.52
N PHE A 902 6.23 23.12 -21.86
CA PHE A 902 6.10 22.18 -20.74
C PHE A 902 5.98 22.89 -19.39
N ASN A 903 5.87 24.21 -19.37
CA ASN A 903 5.78 25.04 -18.17
C ASN A 903 6.87 24.69 -17.14
N LEU A 904 8.09 24.50 -17.64
CA LEU A 904 9.22 23.91 -16.90
C LEU A 904 9.59 24.70 -15.62
N THR A 905 9.27 25.98 -15.56
CA THR A 905 9.48 26.84 -14.38
C THR A 905 8.62 26.44 -13.17
N SER A 906 7.49 25.76 -13.42
CA SER A 906 6.59 25.22 -12.40
C SER A 906 6.69 23.70 -12.26
N ALA A 907 7.51 23.05 -13.10
CA ALA A 907 7.66 21.62 -13.11
C ALA A 907 8.35 21.12 -11.84
N TYR A 908 7.84 20.01 -11.30
CA TYR A 908 8.56 19.21 -10.32
C TYR A 908 9.28 18.08 -11.04
N VAL A 909 10.53 17.83 -10.65
CA VAL A 909 11.35 16.75 -11.20
C VAL A 909 12.03 15.96 -10.11
N ALA A 910 12.28 14.69 -10.38
CA ALA A 910 13.18 13.86 -9.60
C ALA A 910 14.22 13.24 -10.53
N GLY A 911 15.51 13.47 -10.28
CA GLY A 911 16.58 12.83 -11.05
C GLY A 911 16.45 11.31 -10.99
N VAL A 912 16.61 10.64 -12.14
CA VAL A 912 16.60 9.18 -12.23
C VAL A 912 17.76 8.71 -13.09
N SER A 913 18.38 7.58 -12.77
CA SER A 913 19.17 6.89 -13.79
C SER A 913 18.20 6.21 -14.75
N ALA A 914 18.48 6.28 -16.05
CA ALA A 914 17.65 5.69 -17.08
C ALA A 914 18.45 4.70 -17.91
N ARG A 915 17.84 3.56 -18.22
CA ARG A 915 18.33 2.61 -19.22
C ARG A 915 17.22 2.33 -20.23
N ILE A 916 17.51 2.59 -21.50
CA ILE A 916 16.60 2.36 -22.61
C ILE A 916 17.12 1.18 -23.43
N ASP A 917 16.35 0.10 -23.51
CA ASP A 917 16.66 -1.05 -24.35
C ASP A 917 15.75 -1.02 -25.59
N VAL A 918 16.34 -0.82 -26.77
CA VAL A 918 15.67 -0.82 -28.08
C VAL A 918 15.78 -2.22 -28.69
N THR A 919 14.65 -2.84 -28.98
CA THR A 919 14.55 -4.19 -29.54
C THR A 919 14.32 -4.18 -31.06
N ASP A 920 13.52 -3.23 -31.57
CA ASP A 920 13.23 -3.10 -33.01
C ASP A 920 13.60 -1.70 -33.51
N ALA A 921 14.75 -1.59 -34.18
CA ALA A 921 15.26 -0.33 -34.69
C ALA A 921 14.36 0.32 -35.75
N ALA A 922 13.70 -0.49 -36.59
CA ALA A 922 12.84 0.00 -37.66
C ALA A 922 11.54 0.60 -37.09
N LEU A 923 10.96 -0.05 -36.08
CA LEU A 923 9.77 0.43 -35.41
C LEU A 923 10.04 1.54 -34.39
N ALA A 924 11.26 1.65 -33.85
CA ALA A 924 11.68 2.72 -32.93
C ALA A 924 12.27 3.94 -33.66
N ASN A 925 12.73 3.78 -34.91
CA ASN A 925 13.44 4.80 -35.67
C ASN A 925 14.73 5.32 -34.98
N ILE A 926 15.38 4.46 -34.21
CA ILE A 926 16.70 4.67 -33.59
C ILE A 926 17.45 3.34 -33.55
N PRO A 927 18.80 3.33 -33.41
CA PRO A 927 19.58 2.09 -33.39
C PRO A 927 19.12 1.08 -32.33
N GLN A 928 19.18 -0.20 -32.67
CA GLN A 928 18.98 -1.29 -31.73
C GLN A 928 20.13 -1.32 -30.73
N GLY A 929 19.84 -1.54 -29.45
CA GLY A 929 20.85 -1.59 -28.39
C GLY A 929 20.35 -1.03 -27.06
N SER A 930 21.29 -0.81 -26.14
CA SER A 930 21.02 -0.22 -24.83
C SER A 930 21.67 1.16 -24.74
N MET A 931 20.94 2.14 -24.23
CA MET A 931 21.40 3.50 -23.95
C MET A 931 21.19 3.80 -22.46
N THR A 932 22.10 4.55 -21.85
CA THR A 932 21.99 4.93 -20.44
C THR A 932 22.13 6.44 -20.26
N ALA A 933 21.41 6.97 -19.27
CA ALA A 933 21.51 8.37 -18.86
C ALA A 933 21.63 8.45 -17.33
N GLN A 934 22.51 9.34 -16.88
CA GLN A 934 22.68 9.64 -15.45
C GLN A 934 21.51 10.48 -14.92
N PRO A 935 21.24 10.48 -13.60
CA PRO A 935 20.26 11.37 -13.01
C PRO A 935 20.54 12.85 -13.31
N LEU A 936 19.47 13.62 -13.54
CA LEU A 936 19.53 15.09 -13.54
C LEU A 936 20.13 15.59 -12.22
N ALA A 937 21.13 16.46 -12.33
CA ALA A 937 21.77 17.06 -11.15
C ALA A 937 20.81 18.02 -10.45
N MET A 938 20.69 17.89 -9.12
CA MET A 938 19.80 18.73 -8.28
C MET A 938 20.56 19.56 -7.21
N GLY A 939 21.88 19.75 -7.39
CA GLY A 939 22.78 20.45 -6.46
C GLY A 939 23.95 21.15 -7.17
N ALA A 940 24.91 21.66 -6.41
CA ALA A 940 26.08 22.37 -6.96
C ALA A 940 26.92 21.47 -7.89
N VAL A 941 27.27 22.00 -9.05
CA VAL A 941 27.96 21.29 -10.14
C VAL A 941 29.34 20.81 -9.68
N GLN A 942 29.64 19.51 -9.82
CA GLN A 942 31.02 19.07 -10.03
C GLN A 942 31.36 19.37 -11.50
N GLU A 943 32.39 20.18 -11.74
CA GLU A 943 32.92 20.42 -13.08
C GLU A 943 33.13 19.08 -13.79
N ASN A 944 32.61 18.92 -15.01
CA ASN A 944 33.16 18.00 -15.99
C ASN A 944 32.58 18.17 -17.41
N GLY A 945 33.50 18.26 -18.38
CA GLY A 945 33.31 17.85 -19.78
C GLY A 945 32.92 18.93 -20.80
N LEU A 946 33.56 18.89 -21.98
CA LEU A 946 33.21 19.68 -23.17
C LEU A 946 31.84 19.31 -23.79
N HIS A 947 31.29 18.14 -23.46
CA HIS A 947 30.03 17.59 -23.97
C HIS A 947 29.14 17.18 -22.80
N LYS A 948 27.96 17.79 -22.65
CA LYS A 948 27.06 17.56 -21.51
C LYS A 948 25.59 17.53 -21.94
N LEU A 949 24.92 16.41 -21.67
CA LEU A 949 23.45 16.28 -21.68
C LEU A 949 22.91 16.40 -20.24
N PRO A 950 21.63 16.80 -20.05
CA PRO A 950 21.06 17.01 -18.72
C PRO A 950 20.77 15.71 -17.96
N GLY A 951 20.90 14.54 -18.60
CA GLY A 951 20.66 13.24 -17.96
C GLY A 951 19.22 12.76 -18.08
N ALA A 952 18.65 12.22 -17.01
CA ALA A 952 17.27 11.74 -16.98
C ALA A 952 16.57 12.10 -15.67
N PHE A 953 15.26 12.30 -15.75
CA PHE A 953 14.41 12.64 -14.61
C PHE A 953 12.96 12.23 -14.84
N ARG A 954 12.24 11.94 -13.76
CA ARG A 954 10.78 11.93 -13.74
C ARG A 954 10.28 13.37 -13.64
N ILE A 955 9.22 13.72 -14.35
CA ILE A 955 8.64 15.06 -14.39
C ILE A 955 7.14 15.01 -14.14
N TRP A 956 6.66 16.00 -13.38
CA TRP A 956 5.26 16.33 -13.19
C TRP A 956 5.06 17.78 -13.60
N THR A 957 4.31 17.99 -14.69
CA THR A 957 4.05 19.35 -15.19
C THR A 957 2.75 19.47 -15.98
N SER A 958 2.27 20.70 -16.15
CA SER A 958 1.25 21.05 -17.13
C SER A 958 1.91 21.47 -18.44
N TRP A 959 1.24 21.30 -19.57
CA TRP A 959 1.76 21.73 -20.86
C TRP A 959 0.71 22.41 -21.72
N THR A 960 1.19 23.22 -22.68
CA THR A 960 0.40 23.76 -23.78
C THR A 960 1.06 23.49 -25.13
N LEU A 961 0.23 23.30 -26.15
CA LEU A 961 0.64 23.09 -27.54
C LEU A 961 0.02 24.19 -28.39
N SER A 962 0.86 24.87 -29.16
CA SER A 962 0.44 25.94 -30.07
C SER A 962 -0.71 25.55 -31.01
N ASN A 963 -1.40 26.56 -31.54
CA ASN A 963 -2.46 26.36 -32.53
C ASN A 963 -1.87 25.83 -33.85
N PRO A 964 -2.46 24.78 -34.46
CA PRO A 964 -1.95 24.23 -35.72
C PRO A 964 -1.96 25.23 -36.89
N LEU A 965 -2.80 26.26 -36.84
CA LEU A 965 -2.88 27.31 -37.86
C LEU A 965 -1.79 28.39 -37.72
N ASP A 966 -1.02 28.36 -36.63
CA ASP A 966 0.00 29.36 -36.31
C ASP A 966 1.39 29.02 -36.90
N ASN A 967 1.39 28.07 -37.82
CA ASN A 967 2.57 27.45 -38.44
C ASN A 967 3.63 28.47 -38.90
N SER A 968 3.23 29.40 -39.79
CA SER A 968 4.16 30.34 -40.43
C SER A 968 4.78 31.32 -39.43
N ARG A 969 4.01 31.74 -38.42
CA ARG A 969 4.50 32.66 -37.39
C ARG A 969 5.51 31.98 -36.47
N ILE A 970 5.26 30.72 -36.08
CA ILE A 970 6.19 29.95 -35.25
C ILE A 970 7.53 29.76 -35.98
N ALA A 971 7.50 29.41 -37.26
CA ALA A 971 8.71 29.27 -38.07
C ALA A 971 9.50 30.59 -38.15
N GLN A 972 8.80 31.72 -38.38
CA GLN A 972 9.44 33.03 -38.44
C GLN A 972 10.08 33.41 -37.10
N LEU A 973 9.38 33.19 -35.98
CA LEU A 973 9.89 33.53 -34.65
C LEU A 973 11.11 32.70 -34.26
N GLU A 974 11.18 31.44 -34.66
CA GLU A 974 12.37 30.63 -34.44
C GLU A 974 13.55 31.11 -35.31
N GLY A 975 13.30 31.50 -36.56
CA GLY A 975 14.33 32.10 -37.43
C GLY A 975 14.84 33.47 -36.96
N GLU A 976 14.01 34.23 -36.22
CA GLU A 976 14.38 35.51 -35.61
C GLU A 976 15.09 35.34 -34.24
N ARG A 977 15.21 34.11 -33.73
CA ARG A 977 15.78 33.82 -32.41
C ARG A 977 17.30 34.02 -32.43
N THR A 978 17.76 35.07 -31.76
CA THR A 978 19.19 35.45 -31.71
C THR A 978 19.95 34.92 -30.49
N LYS A 979 19.24 34.41 -29.48
CA LYS A 979 19.86 33.76 -28.32
C LYS A 979 20.07 32.29 -28.62
N LEU A 980 21.31 31.82 -28.47
CA LEU A 980 21.61 30.39 -28.46
C LEU A 980 20.71 29.72 -27.39
N PRO A 981 20.01 28.62 -27.74
CA PRO A 981 19.12 27.89 -26.85
C PRO A 981 19.73 27.52 -25.51
#